data_AF-A0A453KCX0-F1
#
_entry.id   AF-A0A453KCX0-F1
#
_cell.length_a   1.000
_cell.length_b   1.000
_cell.length_c   1.000
_cell.angle_alpha   90.00
_cell.angle_beta   90.00
_cell.angle_gamma   90.00
#
_symmetry.space_group_name_H-M   'P 1'
#
loop_
_entity.id
_entity.type
_entity.pdbx_description
1 polymer ?
#
loop_
_entity_poly.entity_id
_entity_poly.type
_entity_poly.pdbx_seq_one_letter_code
_entity_poly.pdbx_strand_id
1 'polypeptide(L)'
;MWPSIIAKCKEGGADVIETYVFWNGHEPAKGQYYFEDRFDLVRFVKLVAAEGLFFFLRIGPYACAEWNFGGFPVWLRDIPGIEFRTDNEPYKAEMETFVTKIVDMMKAEKLYSWQGGPIILQQIENEYGNIQSKYGQAGKRYMQWAAQMALGLDTGIPWVMCRQTDAPEQILDTCNAFYCDGFEPNSYNKPKIWTEDWDGWYADWGGPLPHRPAEDSAFAVARFYQRGGSFQNYYMYFGGTNFARTAGGPLQITSYDYDAPVNEYGFLRQPKWGHLKDLHTAIKLCEPALIAVDGSPQYVKLGSMQEAHVYSNGKVQTNRSMTGNGLICSAFLANIDEHKYASVWIFGKSYNLPPWSVSILPDCENVAFNTARVGAQTSIFTFESGSPSHSSRHKPSLLLPGVHGSYFSGTWWTSKEIFGTWGGESFATQGILEHLNVTKDTSDYLWYTTSVNISDEDVRFWSSKGDLPALKIDQIRDVARVFVNGELAGSQVGHWVSLKQPVQFVQGLNKLTLLSEIVGLQNYGAFLEKDGAGFRGQVKLTGLPNGDIDLTHSVWTYQVGLKGEFSMIYAPEKQACAEWSGMQIDDILSPFTWYKTMFDAPKGTDPVAIYLGSMGKGQAWVNGNLIGRYWSLVAPESGCPTSCNYPGAYSESKCQSNCGMPTQSWYHIPREWLQESDNLLVLFEETGGDPSKISLEVQYTKTICSRISESYYPPLSAWSRLTSGRVLVDTIAPELRLRCDDGHLITKITFASYGTPSGGCQNFSEGKCHASSTLALVSEACVGNNECAISVSNDVFGDPCRRVVKDLAVEAECSPSSATKEPRAEM
;
A
#
# COMPACT_ATOMS: atom_id res chain seq x y z
N MET A 1 -1.52 -15.33 -6.45
CA MET A 1 -1.82 -14.45 -5.30
C MET A 1 -3.32 -14.31 -4.95
N TRP A 2 -4.21 -13.81 -5.84
CA TRP A 2 -5.59 -13.42 -5.46
C TRP A 2 -6.37 -14.40 -4.59
N PRO A 3 -6.46 -15.72 -4.88
CA PRO A 3 -7.24 -16.63 -4.05
C PRO A 3 -6.77 -16.67 -2.59
N SER A 4 -5.46 -16.61 -2.35
CA SER A 4 -4.89 -16.59 -0.99
C SER A 4 -5.23 -15.30 -0.25
N ILE A 5 -5.15 -14.15 -0.92
CA ILE A 5 -5.47 -12.85 -0.31
C ILE A 5 -6.96 -12.78 0.04
N ILE A 6 -7.84 -13.16 -0.90
CA ILE A 6 -9.30 -13.16 -0.68
C ILE A 6 -9.68 -14.09 0.49
N ALA A 7 -9.06 -15.27 0.57
CA ALA A 7 -9.27 -16.19 1.70
C ALA A 7 -8.84 -15.58 3.03
N LYS A 8 -7.71 -14.85 3.07
CA LYS A 8 -7.25 -14.12 4.27
C LYS A 8 -8.18 -12.97 4.67
N CYS A 9 -8.77 -12.27 3.70
CA CYS A 9 -9.80 -11.26 3.96
C CYS A 9 -11.03 -11.88 4.63
N LYS A 10 -11.54 -12.99 4.06
CA LYS A 10 -12.68 -13.72 4.64
C LYS A 10 -12.37 -14.27 6.02
N GLU A 11 -11.20 -14.90 6.20
CA GLU A 11 -10.77 -15.41 7.50
C GLU A 11 -10.67 -14.28 8.54
N GLY A 12 -10.26 -13.08 8.10
CA GLY A 12 -10.22 -11.89 8.92
C GLY A 12 -11.58 -11.26 9.21
N GLY A 13 -12.68 -11.82 8.70
CA GLY A 13 -14.04 -11.37 8.99
C GLY A 13 -14.64 -10.36 8.00
N ALA A 14 -14.02 -10.16 6.83
CA ALA A 14 -14.63 -9.34 5.78
C ALA A 14 -15.87 -10.03 5.20
N ASP A 15 -16.93 -9.25 4.93
CA ASP A 15 -18.10 -9.70 4.16
C ASP A 15 -18.03 -9.26 2.68
N VAL A 16 -17.27 -8.20 2.40
CA VAL A 16 -17.22 -7.50 1.11
C VAL A 16 -15.78 -7.23 0.73
N ILE A 17 -15.43 -7.46 -0.54
CA ILE A 17 -14.19 -6.95 -1.14
C ILE A 17 -14.51 -5.71 -1.97
N GLU A 18 -13.80 -4.62 -1.70
CA GLU A 18 -13.88 -3.39 -2.47
C GLU A 18 -12.67 -3.27 -3.40
N THR A 19 -12.86 -2.78 -4.63
CA THR A 19 -11.73 -2.39 -5.48
C THR A 19 -12.11 -1.30 -6.47
N TYR A 20 -11.11 -0.51 -6.87
CA TYR A 20 -11.20 0.41 -7.99
C TYR A 20 -11.11 -0.30 -9.34
N VAL A 21 -11.59 0.36 -10.39
CA VAL A 21 -11.31 0.00 -11.79
C VAL A 21 -10.31 1.00 -12.36
N PHE A 22 -9.18 0.51 -12.88
CA PHE A 22 -8.09 1.36 -13.38
C PHE A 22 -8.20 1.55 -14.89
N TRP A 23 -8.87 2.62 -15.34
CA TRP A 23 -9.15 2.86 -16.76
C TRP A 23 -7.88 2.88 -17.62
N ASN A 24 -6.80 3.53 -17.18
CA ASN A 24 -5.54 3.59 -17.91
C ASN A 24 -4.92 2.21 -18.23
N GLY A 25 -5.09 1.23 -17.33
CA GLY A 25 -4.64 -0.14 -17.53
C GLY A 25 -5.59 -0.95 -18.41
N HIS A 26 -6.89 -0.66 -18.33
CA HIS A 26 -7.90 -1.33 -19.15
C HIS A 26 -8.05 -0.76 -20.55
N GLU A 27 -7.60 0.47 -20.83
CA GLU A 27 -7.64 1.11 -22.15
C GLU A 27 -6.34 1.88 -22.43
N PRO A 28 -5.20 1.18 -22.56
CA PRO A 28 -3.88 1.81 -22.75
C PRO A 28 -3.81 2.69 -24.01
N ALA A 29 -4.61 2.38 -25.02
CA ALA A 29 -4.83 3.22 -26.19
C ALA A 29 -6.33 3.29 -26.49
N LYS A 30 -6.80 4.43 -27.01
CA LYS A 30 -8.22 4.67 -27.27
C LYS A 30 -8.85 3.55 -28.12
N GLY A 31 -9.91 2.93 -27.59
CA GLY A 31 -10.64 1.82 -28.19
C GLY A 31 -9.96 0.46 -28.09
N GLN A 32 -8.76 0.37 -27.50
CA GLN A 32 -8.01 -0.88 -27.32
C GLN A 32 -8.07 -1.32 -25.86
N TYR A 33 -8.94 -2.28 -25.57
CA TYR A 33 -9.18 -2.74 -24.22
C TYR A 33 -8.33 -3.94 -23.81
N TYR A 34 -7.90 -3.97 -22.55
CA TYR A 34 -7.11 -5.05 -21.96
C TYR A 34 -7.72 -5.52 -20.63
N PHE A 35 -8.12 -6.79 -20.58
CA PHE A 35 -8.72 -7.46 -19.42
C PHE A 35 -8.10 -8.85 -19.20
N GLU A 36 -6.80 -8.99 -19.45
CA GLU A 36 -6.07 -10.23 -19.25
C GLU A 36 -5.09 -10.12 -18.07
N ASP A 37 -4.43 -11.23 -17.72
CA ASP A 37 -3.45 -11.33 -16.64
C ASP A 37 -3.94 -10.71 -15.32
N ARG A 38 -3.22 -9.71 -14.79
CA ARG A 38 -3.58 -9.00 -13.56
C ARG A 38 -4.68 -7.95 -13.74
N PHE A 39 -5.12 -7.71 -14.98
CA PHE A 39 -6.24 -6.81 -15.33
C PHE A 39 -7.52 -7.58 -15.68
N ASP A 40 -7.57 -8.90 -15.45
CA ASP A 40 -8.81 -9.68 -15.60
C ASP A 40 -9.78 -9.43 -14.42
N LEU A 41 -10.49 -8.30 -14.51
CA LEU A 41 -11.46 -7.85 -13.51
C LEU A 41 -12.60 -8.86 -13.32
N VAL A 42 -13.10 -9.46 -14.40
CA VAL A 42 -14.20 -10.46 -14.33
C VAL A 42 -13.75 -11.67 -13.53
N ARG A 43 -12.54 -12.19 -13.78
CA ARG A 43 -11.98 -13.30 -13.01
C ARG A 43 -11.79 -12.92 -11.55
N PHE A 44 -11.31 -11.71 -11.25
CA PHE A 44 -11.16 -11.26 -9.87
C PHE A 44 -12.50 -11.26 -9.12
N VAL A 45 -13.56 -10.66 -9.71
CA VAL A 45 -14.91 -10.65 -9.11
C VAL A 45 -15.45 -12.07 -8.92
N LYS A 46 -15.24 -12.97 -9.89
CA LYS A 46 -15.65 -14.38 -9.78
C LYS A 46 -14.90 -15.13 -8.68
N LEU A 47 -13.62 -14.83 -8.45
CA LEU A 47 -12.86 -15.42 -7.35
C LEU A 47 -13.39 -14.95 -5.99
N VAL A 48 -13.77 -13.68 -5.87
CA VAL A 48 -14.43 -13.16 -4.65
C VAL A 48 -15.76 -13.89 -4.41
N ALA A 49 -16.58 -14.07 -5.45
CA ALA A 49 -17.83 -14.83 -5.35
C ALA A 49 -17.60 -16.29 -4.96
N ALA A 50 -16.57 -16.94 -5.52
CA ALA A 50 -16.24 -18.33 -5.22
C ALA A 50 -15.84 -18.52 -3.74
N GLU A 51 -15.24 -17.49 -3.13
CA GLU A 51 -14.95 -17.47 -1.71
C GLU A 51 -16.17 -17.05 -0.86
N GLY A 52 -17.34 -16.79 -1.46
CA GLY A 52 -18.58 -16.49 -0.75
C GLY A 52 -18.63 -15.08 -0.15
N LEU A 53 -17.83 -14.16 -0.67
CA LEU A 53 -17.85 -12.74 -0.30
C LEU A 53 -18.68 -11.92 -1.30
N PHE A 54 -19.24 -10.82 -0.83
CA PHE A 54 -19.82 -9.79 -1.69
C PHE A 54 -18.73 -8.89 -2.29
N PHE A 55 -19.13 -8.04 -3.22
CA PHE A 55 -18.23 -7.16 -3.95
C PHE A 55 -18.77 -5.73 -4.03
N PHE A 56 -17.90 -4.75 -3.80
CA PHE A 56 -18.16 -3.34 -4.04
C PHE A 56 -17.23 -2.83 -5.15
N LEU A 57 -17.83 -2.57 -6.33
CA LEU A 57 -17.11 -2.17 -7.53
C LEU A 57 -17.02 -0.63 -7.65
N ARG A 58 -15.86 -0.05 -7.34
CA ARG A 58 -15.63 1.40 -7.51
C ARG A 58 -15.16 1.70 -8.93
N ILE A 59 -16.12 1.88 -9.83
CA ILE A 59 -15.85 2.04 -11.26
C ILE A 59 -15.08 3.34 -11.54
N GLY A 60 -15.39 4.43 -10.84
CA GLY A 60 -14.75 5.73 -11.05
C GLY A 60 -15.37 6.48 -12.24
N PRO A 61 -14.66 6.72 -13.36
CA PRO A 61 -13.38 6.12 -13.74
C PRO A 61 -12.15 6.89 -13.26
N TYR A 62 -12.35 8.06 -12.65
CA TYR A 62 -11.34 8.64 -11.78
C TYR A 62 -11.27 7.84 -10.47
N ALA A 63 -10.10 7.30 -10.15
CA ALA A 63 -9.86 6.46 -8.97
C ALA A 63 -9.05 7.15 -7.87
N CYS A 64 -8.26 8.20 -8.19
CA CYS A 64 -7.18 8.67 -7.32
C CYS A 64 -6.18 7.55 -7.00
N ALA A 65 -6.42 6.83 -5.90
CA ALA A 65 -5.80 5.56 -5.51
C ALA A 65 -4.27 5.53 -5.48
N GLU A 66 -3.60 6.69 -5.34
CA GLU A 66 -2.14 6.80 -5.52
C GLU A 66 -1.65 6.23 -6.86
N TRP A 67 -2.58 6.18 -7.83
CA TRP A 67 -2.40 5.54 -9.11
C TRP A 67 -2.15 6.58 -10.21
N ASN A 68 -1.33 6.22 -11.19
CA ASN A 68 -0.80 7.05 -12.25
C ASN A 68 -1.95 7.78 -12.93
N PHE A 69 -1.87 9.11 -12.92
CA PHE A 69 -2.88 10.01 -13.50
C PHE A 69 -4.30 9.83 -12.95
N GLY A 70 -4.42 9.31 -11.73
CA GLY A 70 -5.68 9.05 -11.05
C GLY A 70 -6.53 7.97 -11.70
N GLY A 71 -5.91 7.10 -12.51
CA GLY A 71 -6.58 6.08 -13.30
C GLY A 71 -6.94 6.51 -14.72
N PHE A 72 -6.78 7.79 -15.10
CA PHE A 72 -7.09 8.22 -16.46
C PHE A 72 -6.04 7.76 -17.47
N PRO A 73 -6.43 7.28 -18.66
CA PRO A 73 -5.48 7.06 -19.73
C PRO A 73 -4.92 8.39 -20.24
N VAL A 74 -3.61 8.43 -20.53
CA VAL A 74 -2.93 9.67 -20.94
C VAL A 74 -3.46 10.20 -22.27
N TRP A 75 -3.88 9.34 -23.20
CA TRP A 75 -4.47 9.76 -24.48
C TRP A 75 -5.75 10.60 -24.32
N LEU A 76 -6.45 10.50 -23.18
CA LEU A 76 -7.67 11.27 -22.91
C LEU A 76 -7.37 12.77 -22.92
N ARG A 77 -6.19 13.18 -22.44
CA ARG A 77 -5.78 14.59 -22.36
C ARG A 77 -5.57 15.25 -23.73
N ASP A 78 -5.32 14.43 -24.76
CA ASP A 78 -5.02 14.92 -26.11
C ASP A 78 -6.28 15.17 -26.94
N ILE A 79 -7.46 14.85 -26.40
CA ILE A 79 -8.72 15.13 -27.09
C ILE A 79 -8.91 16.65 -27.20
N PRO A 80 -9.18 17.20 -28.40
CA PRO A 80 -9.37 18.62 -28.57
C PRO A 80 -10.49 19.18 -27.68
N GLY A 81 -10.16 20.21 -26.90
CA GLY A 81 -11.11 20.87 -26.01
C GLY A 81 -11.48 20.07 -24.75
N ILE A 82 -10.75 19.00 -24.44
CA ILE A 82 -10.97 18.21 -23.22
C ILE A 82 -10.69 19.04 -21.96
N GLU A 83 -11.50 18.82 -20.93
CA GLU A 83 -11.24 19.29 -19.59
C GLU A 83 -11.77 18.21 -18.63
N PHE A 84 -10.93 17.69 -17.75
CA PHE A 84 -11.30 16.54 -16.95
C PHE A 84 -12.26 16.92 -15.83
N ARG A 85 -13.17 15.99 -15.51
CA ARG A 85 -14.03 16.02 -14.32
C ARG A 85 -14.85 17.31 -14.21
N THR A 86 -15.36 17.80 -15.34
CA THR A 86 -16.24 18.96 -15.41
C THR A 86 -17.26 18.79 -16.51
N ASP A 87 -18.14 19.77 -16.66
CA ASP A 87 -19.22 19.76 -17.66
C ASP A 87 -18.64 20.05 -19.05
N ASN A 88 -17.95 19.06 -19.59
CA ASN A 88 -17.20 19.07 -20.83
C ASN A 88 -17.65 17.88 -21.69
N GLU A 89 -18.25 18.15 -22.85
CA GLU A 89 -18.84 17.08 -23.69
C GLU A 89 -17.84 15.99 -24.11
N PRO A 90 -16.61 16.32 -24.56
CA PRO A 90 -15.62 15.28 -24.87
C PRO A 90 -15.30 14.38 -23.68
N TYR A 91 -15.12 14.94 -22.48
CA TYR A 91 -14.83 14.15 -21.28
C TYR A 91 -16.01 13.27 -20.87
N LYS A 92 -17.22 13.84 -20.88
CA LYS A 92 -18.46 13.12 -20.54
C LYS A 92 -18.68 11.92 -21.46
N ALA A 93 -18.46 12.08 -22.77
CA ALA A 93 -18.63 11.01 -23.75
C ALA A 93 -17.67 9.84 -23.52
N GLU A 94 -16.39 10.12 -23.25
CA GLU A 94 -15.39 9.06 -23.00
C GLU A 94 -15.64 8.37 -21.64
N MET A 95 -15.97 9.14 -20.60
CA MET A 95 -16.34 8.60 -19.29
C MET A 95 -17.57 7.68 -19.39
N GLU A 96 -18.63 8.13 -20.06
CA GLU A 96 -19.85 7.33 -20.27
C GLU A 96 -19.54 6.06 -21.05
N THR A 97 -18.72 6.15 -22.10
CA THR A 97 -18.30 4.98 -22.90
C THR A 97 -17.61 3.93 -22.03
N PHE A 98 -16.63 4.34 -21.22
CA PHE A 98 -15.88 3.41 -20.38
C PHE A 98 -16.74 2.84 -19.24
N VAL A 99 -17.50 3.68 -18.53
CA VAL A 99 -18.37 3.23 -17.43
C VAL A 99 -19.44 2.26 -17.96
N THR A 100 -20.08 2.58 -19.09
CA THR A 100 -21.06 1.69 -19.74
C THR A 100 -20.43 0.35 -20.09
N LYS A 101 -19.21 0.35 -20.65
CA LYS A 101 -18.50 -0.89 -20.97
C LYS A 101 -18.29 -1.78 -19.73
N ILE A 102 -17.82 -1.20 -18.62
CA ILE A 102 -17.61 -1.96 -17.38
C ILE A 102 -18.93 -2.53 -16.87
N VAL A 103 -19.99 -1.73 -16.83
CA VAL A 103 -21.32 -2.17 -16.41
C VAL A 103 -21.85 -3.29 -17.31
N ASP A 104 -21.75 -3.15 -18.63
CA ASP A 104 -22.22 -4.16 -19.59
C ASP A 104 -21.44 -5.47 -19.45
N MET A 105 -20.13 -5.40 -19.22
CA MET A 105 -19.31 -6.59 -18.92
C MET A 105 -19.79 -7.30 -17.65
N MET A 106 -20.04 -6.55 -16.56
CA MET A 106 -20.55 -7.12 -15.32
C MET A 106 -21.95 -7.73 -15.50
N LYS A 107 -22.83 -7.08 -16.27
CA LYS A 107 -24.18 -7.59 -16.59
C LYS A 107 -24.14 -8.87 -17.42
N ALA A 108 -23.29 -8.90 -18.47
CA ALA A 108 -23.14 -10.05 -19.35
C ALA A 108 -22.67 -11.30 -18.58
N GLU A 109 -21.79 -11.09 -17.60
CA GLU A 109 -21.26 -12.14 -16.72
C GLU A 109 -22.15 -12.43 -15.50
N LYS A 110 -23.32 -11.76 -15.40
CA LYS A 110 -24.29 -11.91 -14.30
C LYS A 110 -23.70 -11.64 -12.92
N LEU A 111 -22.83 -10.64 -12.82
CA LEU A 111 -22.08 -10.36 -11.60
C LEU A 111 -22.81 -9.43 -10.62
N TYR A 112 -23.91 -8.79 -11.03
CA TYR A 112 -24.76 -8.03 -10.10
C TYR A 112 -25.61 -8.94 -9.20
N SER A 113 -25.83 -8.52 -7.95
CA SER A 113 -26.51 -9.33 -6.94
C SER A 113 -27.92 -9.78 -7.32
N TRP A 114 -28.71 -8.93 -7.98
CA TRP A 114 -30.03 -9.32 -8.49
C TRP A 114 -29.97 -10.38 -9.61
N GLN A 115 -28.82 -10.53 -10.28
CA GLN A 115 -28.56 -11.59 -11.26
C GLN A 115 -27.97 -12.87 -10.63
N GLY A 116 -27.72 -12.86 -9.31
CA GLY A 116 -27.07 -13.93 -8.56
C GLY A 116 -25.55 -13.79 -8.39
N GLY A 117 -24.97 -12.65 -8.79
CA GLY A 117 -23.54 -12.37 -8.63
C GLY A 117 -23.20 -11.69 -7.28
N PRO A 118 -21.91 -11.38 -7.03
CA PRO A 118 -21.48 -10.83 -5.75
C PRO A 118 -21.62 -9.30 -5.62
N ILE A 119 -21.81 -8.54 -6.72
CA ILE A 119 -21.73 -7.07 -6.69
C ILE A 119 -22.99 -6.49 -6.04
N ILE A 120 -22.83 -5.86 -4.87
CA ILE A 120 -23.93 -5.27 -4.08
C ILE A 120 -23.92 -3.74 -4.06
N LEU A 121 -22.76 -3.13 -4.30
CA LEU A 121 -22.55 -1.69 -4.36
C LEU A 121 -21.64 -1.35 -5.53
N GLN A 122 -21.76 -0.13 -6.03
CA GLN A 122 -20.85 0.40 -7.03
C GLN A 122 -20.72 1.92 -6.93
N GLN A 123 -19.56 2.45 -7.33
CA GLN A 123 -19.27 3.88 -7.18
C GLN A 123 -19.02 4.54 -8.54
N ILE A 124 -19.60 5.73 -8.70
CA ILE A 124 -19.29 6.66 -9.79
C ILE A 124 -18.47 7.83 -9.22
N GLU A 125 -17.47 8.29 -9.97
CA GLU A 125 -16.50 9.29 -9.55
C GLU A 125 -15.70 8.88 -8.28
N ASN A 126 -14.79 9.74 -7.83
CA ASN A 126 -14.07 9.58 -6.58
C ASN A 126 -13.74 10.93 -5.93
N GLU A 127 -14.23 11.13 -4.70
CA GLU A 127 -14.01 12.32 -3.88
C GLU A 127 -14.25 13.67 -4.62
N TYR A 128 -15.20 13.70 -5.55
CA TYR A 128 -15.39 14.85 -6.42
C TYR A 128 -15.83 16.12 -5.65
N GLY A 129 -16.51 15.96 -4.51
CA GLY A 129 -16.90 17.09 -3.66
C GLY A 129 -15.72 17.91 -3.14
N ASN A 130 -14.53 17.31 -3.00
CA ASN A 130 -13.31 18.02 -2.58
C ASN A 130 -12.85 19.06 -3.62
N ILE A 131 -13.18 18.86 -4.90
CA ILE A 131 -12.68 19.66 -6.02
C ILE A 131 -13.78 20.32 -6.86
N GLN A 132 -15.04 19.94 -6.68
CA GLN A 132 -16.22 20.48 -7.40
C GLN A 132 -16.21 22.03 -7.45
N SER A 133 -15.89 22.68 -6.33
CA SER A 133 -15.88 24.15 -6.23
C SER A 133 -14.88 24.83 -7.18
N LYS A 134 -13.80 24.14 -7.59
CA LYS A 134 -12.79 24.66 -8.53
C LYS A 134 -13.34 24.84 -9.94
N TYR A 135 -14.41 24.12 -10.29
CA TYR A 135 -15.11 24.22 -11.58
C TYR A 135 -16.37 25.09 -11.52
N GLY A 136 -16.70 25.66 -10.35
CA GLY A 136 -17.88 26.50 -10.16
C GLY A 136 -19.18 25.79 -10.58
N GLN A 137 -20.01 26.46 -11.38
CA GLN A 137 -21.30 25.91 -11.81
C GLN A 137 -21.15 24.72 -12.77
N ALA A 138 -20.05 24.66 -13.54
CA ALA A 138 -19.78 23.52 -14.42
C ALA A 138 -19.58 22.23 -13.60
N GLY A 139 -18.87 22.31 -12.46
CA GLY A 139 -18.71 21.15 -11.57
C GLY A 139 -20.02 20.63 -11.00
N LYS A 140 -20.97 21.52 -10.67
CA LYS A 140 -22.31 21.11 -10.21
C LYS A 140 -23.11 20.40 -11.30
N ARG A 141 -23.09 20.93 -12.53
CA ARG A 141 -23.78 20.31 -13.68
C ARG A 141 -23.16 18.95 -14.02
N TYR A 142 -21.84 18.86 -13.97
CA TYR A 142 -21.13 17.59 -14.16
C TYR A 142 -21.50 16.55 -13.12
N MET A 143 -21.48 16.90 -11.82
CA MET A 143 -21.87 15.97 -10.75
C MET A 143 -23.30 15.43 -10.97
N GLN A 144 -24.24 16.32 -11.30
CA GLN A 144 -25.61 15.95 -11.61
C GLN A 144 -25.69 15.01 -12.83
N TRP A 145 -24.95 15.33 -13.90
CA TRP A 145 -24.86 14.47 -15.08
C TRP A 145 -24.25 13.10 -14.75
N ALA A 146 -23.15 13.04 -14.01
CA ALA A 146 -22.47 11.80 -13.68
C ALA A 146 -23.38 10.87 -12.86
N ALA A 147 -24.10 11.42 -11.88
CA ALA A 147 -25.10 10.69 -11.12
C ALA A 147 -26.26 10.21 -12.00
N GLN A 148 -26.78 11.04 -12.91
CA GLN A 148 -27.87 10.67 -13.81
C GLN A 148 -27.45 9.60 -14.84
N MET A 149 -26.24 9.72 -15.40
CA MET A 149 -25.66 8.73 -16.31
C MET A 149 -25.54 7.38 -15.60
N ALA A 150 -24.95 7.36 -14.40
CA ALA A 150 -24.80 6.16 -13.59
C ALA A 150 -26.15 5.49 -13.27
N LEU A 151 -27.14 6.26 -12.81
CA LEU A 151 -28.50 5.77 -12.56
C LEU A 151 -29.18 5.24 -13.84
N GLY A 152 -28.95 5.91 -14.98
CA GLY A 152 -29.50 5.53 -16.29
C GLY A 152 -28.98 4.20 -16.82
N LEU A 153 -27.87 3.69 -16.30
CA LEU A 153 -27.33 2.37 -16.66
C LEU A 153 -28.15 1.21 -16.05
N ASP A 154 -29.13 1.48 -15.19
CA ASP A 154 -30.10 0.50 -14.66
C ASP A 154 -29.45 -0.83 -14.23
N THR A 155 -28.57 -0.73 -13.24
CA THR A 155 -27.80 -1.88 -12.72
C THR A 155 -28.55 -2.67 -11.65
N GLY A 156 -29.71 -2.19 -11.18
CA GLY A 156 -30.52 -2.85 -10.16
C GLY A 156 -29.93 -2.84 -8.74
N ILE A 157 -28.80 -2.14 -8.52
CA ILE A 157 -28.14 -2.01 -7.21
C ILE A 157 -27.82 -0.53 -6.90
N PRO A 158 -27.60 -0.17 -5.62
CA PRO A 158 -27.27 1.21 -5.24
C PRO A 158 -25.96 1.71 -5.83
N TRP A 159 -25.94 3.01 -6.13
CA TRP A 159 -24.73 3.75 -6.48
C TRP A 159 -24.24 4.59 -5.30
N VAL A 160 -22.92 4.73 -5.21
CA VAL A 160 -22.19 5.45 -4.18
C VAL A 160 -21.43 6.63 -4.81
N MET A 161 -21.26 7.71 -4.05
CA MET A 161 -20.26 8.76 -4.29
C MET A 161 -19.59 9.15 -2.97
N CYS A 162 -18.30 8.87 -2.82
CA CYS A 162 -17.56 9.25 -1.62
C CYS A 162 -17.25 10.76 -1.58
N ARG A 163 -17.29 11.34 -0.38
CA ARG A 163 -17.06 12.78 -0.10
C ARG A 163 -17.92 13.71 -0.96
N GLN A 164 -19.18 13.34 -1.24
CA GLN A 164 -20.09 14.11 -2.08
C GLN A 164 -21.36 14.53 -1.31
N THR A 165 -21.26 15.59 -0.51
CA THR A 165 -22.36 16.02 0.38
C THR A 165 -23.64 16.44 -0.35
N ASP A 166 -23.55 16.90 -1.60
CA ASP A 166 -24.69 17.28 -2.44
C ASP A 166 -25.10 16.19 -3.45
N ALA A 167 -24.71 14.92 -3.22
CA ALA A 167 -25.13 13.79 -4.06
C ALA A 167 -26.68 13.68 -4.10
N PRO A 168 -27.28 13.34 -5.26
CA PRO A 168 -28.73 13.14 -5.38
C PRO A 168 -29.29 12.11 -4.39
N GLU A 169 -30.60 12.16 -4.14
CA GLU A 169 -31.27 11.31 -3.14
C GLU A 169 -31.05 9.81 -3.39
N GLN A 170 -31.00 9.39 -4.66
CA GLN A 170 -30.81 7.98 -5.06
C GLN A 170 -29.36 7.51 -4.98
N ILE A 171 -28.39 8.41 -4.79
CA ILE A 171 -26.96 8.10 -4.68
C ILE A 171 -26.55 8.17 -3.22
N LEU A 172 -25.91 7.13 -2.71
CA LEU A 172 -25.40 7.11 -1.34
C LEU A 172 -24.13 7.96 -1.24
N ASP A 173 -24.18 9.04 -0.45
CA ASP A 173 -23.00 9.81 -0.09
C ASP A 173 -22.29 9.18 1.10
N THR A 174 -20.96 9.10 1.03
CA THR A 174 -20.16 8.32 1.98
C THR A 174 -18.94 9.08 2.48
N CYS A 175 -18.31 8.53 3.52
CA CYS A 175 -17.16 9.13 4.18
C CYS A 175 -15.85 8.40 3.86
N ASN A 176 -14.77 9.18 3.75
CA ASN A 176 -13.38 8.74 3.68
C ASN A 176 -12.60 9.58 4.71
N ALA A 177 -11.93 8.93 5.66
CA ALA A 177 -11.14 9.56 6.69
C ALA A 177 -10.42 8.49 7.54
N PHE A 178 -9.56 8.92 8.47
CA PHE A 178 -9.13 8.08 9.60
C PHE A 178 -10.29 7.79 10.58
N TYR A 179 -11.27 8.69 10.67
CA TYR A 179 -12.44 8.56 11.54
C TYR A 179 -13.70 9.10 10.85
N CYS A 180 -14.74 8.28 10.75
CA CYS A 180 -16.06 8.67 10.23
C CYS A 180 -17.19 8.51 11.25
N ASP A 181 -16.89 8.39 12.54
CA ASP A 181 -17.91 8.25 13.61
C ASP A 181 -18.76 9.52 13.83
N GLY A 182 -18.33 10.66 13.29
CA GLY A 182 -19.10 11.91 13.21
C GLY A 182 -19.81 12.15 11.87
N PHE A 183 -19.69 11.24 10.90
CA PHE A 183 -20.33 11.39 9.59
C PHE A 183 -21.84 11.15 9.68
N GLU A 184 -22.60 11.99 8.99
CA GLU A 184 -24.04 11.84 8.75
C GLU A 184 -24.27 11.98 7.23
N PRO A 185 -25.00 11.05 6.60
CA PRO A 185 -25.35 11.18 5.19
C PRO A 185 -26.29 12.38 4.99
N ASN A 186 -26.38 12.85 3.75
CA ASN A 186 -27.17 14.03 3.41
C ASN A 186 -28.69 13.84 3.51
N SER A 187 -29.15 12.63 3.85
CA SER A 187 -30.54 12.28 4.11
C SER A 187 -30.66 11.19 5.18
N TYR A 188 -31.65 11.30 6.05
CA TYR A 188 -31.93 10.32 7.13
C TYR A 188 -32.38 8.94 6.62
N ASN A 189 -32.75 8.83 5.34
CA ASN A 189 -33.14 7.57 4.70
C ASN A 189 -31.93 6.79 4.14
N LYS A 190 -30.72 7.34 4.22
CA LYS A 190 -29.50 6.71 3.72
C LYS A 190 -28.73 6.05 4.87
N PRO A 191 -28.12 4.86 4.64
CA PRO A 191 -27.22 4.26 5.61
C PRO A 191 -25.95 5.09 5.79
N LYS A 192 -25.34 5.02 6.99
CA LYS A 192 -23.99 5.52 7.23
C LYS A 192 -22.97 4.53 6.67
N ILE A 193 -22.21 4.98 5.68
CA ILE A 193 -21.21 4.17 4.96
C ILE A 193 -19.86 4.89 5.02
N TRP A 194 -18.82 4.14 5.39
CA TRP A 194 -17.43 4.56 5.40
C TRP A 194 -16.67 3.74 4.35
N THR A 195 -16.39 4.36 3.20
CA THR A 195 -15.80 3.68 2.03
C THR A 195 -14.28 3.59 2.09
N GLU A 196 -13.61 4.50 2.79
CA GLU A 196 -12.17 4.42 3.03
C GLU A 196 -11.82 4.74 4.48
N ASP A 197 -11.69 3.69 5.30
CA ASP A 197 -11.00 3.74 6.58
C ASP A 197 -9.51 3.58 6.34
N TRP A 198 -8.79 4.70 6.43
CA TRP A 198 -7.34 4.73 6.20
C TRP A 198 -6.61 4.07 7.36
N ASP A 199 -6.37 2.77 7.28
CA ASP A 199 -5.72 1.99 8.33
C ASP A 199 -4.19 2.04 8.30
N GLY A 200 -3.65 2.96 7.51
CA GLY A 200 -2.26 3.39 7.43
C GLY A 200 -2.15 4.51 6.41
N TRP A 201 -1.07 4.56 5.63
CA TRP A 201 -0.89 5.59 4.60
C TRP A 201 0.11 5.14 3.53
N TYR A 202 0.05 5.76 2.35
CA TYR A 202 1.01 5.55 1.27
C TYR A 202 2.39 6.20 1.57
N ALA A 203 3.39 5.89 0.76
CA ALA A 203 4.75 6.40 0.93
C ALA A 203 5.35 6.92 -0.37
N ASP A 204 6.06 8.05 -0.26
CA ASP A 204 6.72 8.73 -1.37
C ASP A 204 8.24 8.50 -1.33
N TRP A 205 8.89 8.53 -2.50
CA TRP A 205 10.35 8.43 -2.59
C TRP A 205 11.03 9.52 -1.75
N GLY A 206 11.89 9.11 -0.81
CA GLY A 206 12.56 10.02 0.12
C GLY A 206 11.69 10.45 1.31
N GLY A 207 10.50 9.88 1.49
CA GLY A 207 9.66 10.04 2.68
C GLY A 207 9.89 8.95 3.73
N PRO A 208 9.48 9.18 4.99
CA PRO A 208 9.40 8.14 6.01
C PRO A 208 8.25 7.17 5.72
N LEU A 209 8.20 6.03 6.42
CA LEU A 209 7.14 5.03 6.28
C LEU A 209 6.06 5.19 7.37
N PRO A 210 4.81 5.54 7.01
CA PRO A 210 3.71 5.67 7.97
C PRO A 210 3.26 4.32 8.54
N HIS A 211 2.78 4.33 9.78
CA HIS A 211 2.20 3.19 10.48
C HIS A 211 1.00 3.66 11.31
N ARG A 212 -0.11 2.92 11.33
CA ARG A 212 -1.26 3.22 12.20
C ARG A 212 -1.47 2.09 13.21
N PRO A 213 -1.47 2.38 14.52
CA PRO A 213 -1.68 1.35 15.55
C PRO A 213 -2.98 0.57 15.37
N ALA A 214 -2.93 -0.74 15.58
CA ALA A 214 -4.09 -1.63 15.48
C ALA A 214 -5.23 -1.20 16.42
N GLU A 215 -4.88 -0.73 17.61
CA GLU A 215 -5.83 -0.29 18.63
C GLU A 215 -6.60 0.96 18.19
N ASP A 216 -5.93 1.89 17.48
CA ASP A 216 -6.58 3.10 16.95
C ASP A 216 -7.49 2.77 15.76
N SER A 217 -7.05 1.92 14.84
CA SER A 217 -7.92 1.40 13.76
C SER A 217 -9.15 0.71 14.35
N ALA A 218 -8.97 -0.15 15.35
CA ALA A 218 -10.08 -0.83 16.03
C ALA A 218 -10.99 0.17 16.77
N PHE A 219 -10.42 1.19 17.42
CA PHE A 219 -11.19 2.27 18.05
C PHE A 219 -12.06 3.00 17.04
N ALA A 220 -11.50 3.40 15.90
CA ALA A 220 -12.21 4.15 14.88
C ALA A 220 -13.41 3.36 14.32
N VAL A 221 -13.21 2.08 14.01
CA VAL A 221 -14.27 1.18 13.52
C VAL A 221 -15.33 0.91 14.59
N ALA A 222 -14.92 0.59 15.82
CA ALA A 222 -15.88 0.37 16.91
C ALA A 222 -16.70 1.62 17.23
N ARG A 223 -16.09 2.81 17.16
CA ARG A 223 -16.77 4.12 17.30
C ARG A 223 -17.77 4.37 16.19
N PHE A 224 -17.43 4.01 14.96
CA PHE A 224 -18.32 4.14 13.81
C PHE A 224 -19.58 3.29 13.98
N TYR A 225 -19.44 1.99 14.28
CA TYR A 225 -20.59 1.10 14.55
C TYR A 225 -21.34 1.47 15.83
N GLN A 226 -20.64 1.97 16.86
CA GLN A 226 -21.27 2.51 18.06
C GLN A 226 -22.28 3.62 17.74
N ARG A 227 -22.02 4.43 16.70
CA ARG A 227 -22.81 5.62 16.34
C ARG A 227 -23.72 5.44 15.11
N GLY A 228 -24.12 4.21 14.83
CA GLY A 228 -25.07 3.88 13.76
C GLY A 228 -24.41 3.61 12.41
N GLY A 229 -23.09 3.46 12.36
CA GLY A 229 -22.39 2.97 11.17
C GLY A 229 -22.88 1.58 10.75
N SER A 230 -22.96 1.35 9.43
CA SER A 230 -23.56 0.11 8.88
C SER A 230 -22.72 -0.57 7.80
N PHE A 231 -21.75 0.13 7.24
CA PHE A 231 -20.76 -0.41 6.31
C PHE A 231 -19.44 0.34 6.51
N GLN A 232 -18.35 -0.40 6.71
CA GLN A 232 -17.00 0.12 6.78
C GLN A 232 -16.09 -0.72 5.87
N ASN A 233 -15.18 -0.05 5.17
CA ASN A 233 -14.19 -0.69 4.32
C ASN A 233 -12.78 -0.16 4.65
N TYR A 234 -11.83 -1.08 4.81
CA TYR A 234 -10.43 -0.75 5.02
C TYR A 234 -9.76 -0.36 3.70
N TYR A 235 -9.24 0.87 3.66
CA TYR A 235 -8.35 1.36 2.62
C TYR A 235 -6.94 1.47 3.23
N MET A 236 -6.14 0.40 3.24
CA MET A 236 -6.22 -0.82 2.42
C MET A 236 -6.24 -2.09 3.28
N TYR A 237 -7.12 -3.05 2.95
CA TYR A 237 -7.01 -4.38 3.54
C TYR A 237 -5.76 -5.14 3.05
N PHE A 238 -5.45 -5.00 1.75
CA PHE A 238 -4.23 -5.43 1.09
C PHE A 238 -3.87 -4.39 0.03
N GLY A 239 -2.78 -3.64 0.22
CA GLY A 239 -2.37 -2.62 -0.73
C GLY A 239 -1.51 -3.17 -1.89
N GLY A 240 -0.49 -3.98 -1.58
CA GLY A 240 0.30 -4.70 -2.59
C GLY A 240 1.47 -3.89 -3.16
N THR A 241 1.68 -3.98 -4.48
CA THR A 241 2.84 -3.40 -5.17
C THR A 241 2.42 -2.66 -6.45
N ASN A 242 2.94 -1.46 -6.64
CA ASN A 242 2.86 -0.67 -7.86
C ASN A 242 3.79 -1.23 -8.95
N PHE A 243 3.45 -2.40 -9.51
CA PHE A 243 4.22 -3.03 -10.59
C PHE A 243 4.27 -2.16 -11.86
N ALA A 244 5.26 -2.43 -12.71
CA ALA A 244 5.51 -1.67 -13.93
C ALA A 244 5.82 -0.18 -13.63
N ARG A 245 5.52 0.70 -14.60
CA ARG A 245 5.73 2.15 -14.50
C ARG A 245 4.43 2.97 -14.58
N THR A 246 3.31 2.33 -14.86
CA THR A 246 2.00 2.98 -15.06
C THR A 246 1.03 2.75 -13.90
N ALA A 247 1.52 2.23 -12.77
CA ALA A 247 0.75 1.99 -11.55
C ALA A 247 0.86 3.17 -10.58
N GLY A 248 1.94 3.32 -9.79
CA GLY A 248 2.04 4.37 -8.78
C GLY A 248 2.36 5.77 -9.33
N GLY A 249 1.79 6.83 -8.72
CA GLY A 249 2.19 8.21 -9.00
C GLY A 249 1.39 9.31 -8.29
N PRO A 250 1.93 10.56 -8.24
CA PRO A 250 3.31 10.93 -8.54
C PRO A 250 4.23 10.65 -7.35
N LEU A 251 5.51 10.36 -7.62
CA LEU A 251 6.57 10.09 -6.63
C LEU A 251 6.28 8.98 -5.62
N GLN A 252 5.22 8.20 -5.82
CA GLN A 252 4.93 7.01 -5.02
C GLN A 252 6.04 5.97 -5.16
N ILE A 253 6.40 5.34 -4.03
CA ILE A 253 7.31 4.20 -4.07
C ILE A 253 6.64 2.99 -4.75
N THR A 254 7.45 1.99 -5.09
CA THR A 254 6.96 0.77 -5.73
C THR A 254 6.13 -0.08 -4.76
N SER A 255 6.48 -0.10 -3.48
CA SER A 255 5.62 -0.71 -2.46
C SER A 255 4.34 0.10 -2.25
N TYR A 256 3.20 -0.57 -2.17
CA TYR A 256 1.94 0.01 -1.70
C TYR A 256 1.47 -0.77 -0.46
N ASP A 257 2.39 -1.11 0.45
CA ASP A 257 2.10 -1.88 1.66
C ASP A 257 1.00 -1.25 2.53
N TYR A 258 0.98 0.09 2.60
CA TYR A 258 -0.01 0.91 3.32
C TYR A 258 -0.10 0.65 4.83
N ASP A 259 0.79 -0.16 5.41
CA ASP A 259 0.62 -0.75 6.75
C ASP A 259 -0.67 -1.58 6.89
N ALA A 260 -1.13 -2.16 5.78
CA ALA A 260 -2.35 -2.92 5.66
C ALA A 260 -2.37 -4.20 6.55
N PRO A 261 -3.56 -4.70 6.95
CA PRO A 261 -3.75 -5.95 7.67
C PRO A 261 -3.10 -7.16 6.95
N VAL A 262 -3.11 -7.16 5.63
CA VAL A 262 -2.29 -8.06 4.82
C VAL A 262 -1.20 -7.23 4.16
N ASN A 263 0.07 -7.52 4.48
CA ASN A 263 1.21 -6.74 4.00
C ASN A 263 1.41 -6.90 2.47
N GLU A 264 2.32 -6.10 1.88
CA GLU A 264 2.65 -6.12 0.44
C GLU A 264 2.85 -7.54 -0.15
N TYR A 265 3.45 -8.43 0.62
CA TYR A 265 3.84 -9.78 0.20
C TYR A 265 2.76 -10.84 0.46
N GLY A 266 1.64 -10.44 1.08
CA GLY A 266 0.51 -11.31 1.39
C GLY A 266 0.55 -11.95 2.78
N PHE A 267 1.44 -11.55 3.68
CA PHE A 267 1.46 -12.03 5.06
C PHE A 267 0.44 -11.31 5.95
N LEU A 268 -0.03 -12.01 6.99
CA LEU A 268 -0.88 -11.41 8.01
C LEU A 268 -0.05 -10.48 8.91
N ARG A 269 -0.32 -9.18 8.85
CA ARG A 269 0.32 -8.17 9.70
C ARG A 269 -0.24 -8.24 11.11
N GLN A 270 0.43 -9.01 11.95
CA GLN A 270 0.06 -9.18 13.36
C GLN A 270 0.74 -8.12 14.23
N PRO A 271 0.02 -7.46 15.15
CA PRO A 271 -1.31 -7.82 15.66
C PRO A 271 -2.50 -7.23 14.90
N LYS A 272 -2.28 -6.32 13.93
CA LYS A 272 -3.37 -5.58 13.27
C LYS A 272 -4.45 -6.49 12.71
N TRP A 273 -4.08 -7.45 11.86
CA TRP A 273 -5.04 -8.36 11.25
C TRP A 273 -5.83 -9.17 12.30
N GLY A 274 -5.16 -9.74 13.30
CA GLY A 274 -5.82 -10.56 14.32
C GLY A 274 -6.73 -9.73 15.24
N HIS A 275 -6.29 -8.53 15.62
CA HIS A 275 -7.08 -7.63 16.46
C HIS A 275 -8.33 -7.12 15.74
N LEU A 276 -8.23 -6.82 14.43
CA LEU A 276 -9.39 -6.46 13.62
C LEU A 276 -10.31 -7.65 13.36
N LYS A 277 -9.77 -8.87 13.18
CA LYS A 277 -10.58 -10.11 13.12
C LYS A 277 -11.42 -10.32 14.38
N ASP A 278 -10.83 -10.10 15.55
CA ASP A 278 -11.54 -10.18 16.83
C ASP A 278 -12.62 -9.08 16.95
N LEU A 279 -12.31 -7.86 16.50
CA LEU A 279 -13.28 -6.77 16.42
C LEU A 279 -14.47 -7.15 15.52
N HIS A 280 -14.23 -7.66 14.30
CA HIS A 280 -15.28 -8.07 13.38
C HIS A 280 -16.15 -9.17 13.98
N THR A 281 -15.53 -10.15 14.62
CA THR A 281 -16.25 -11.22 15.31
C THR A 281 -17.14 -10.66 16.43
N ALA A 282 -16.66 -9.69 17.21
CA ALA A 282 -17.46 -9.03 18.24
C ALA A 282 -18.62 -8.20 17.65
N ILE A 283 -18.41 -7.53 16.51
CA ILE A 283 -19.47 -6.81 15.78
C ILE A 283 -20.53 -7.80 15.25
N LYS A 284 -20.11 -8.96 14.71
CA LYS A 284 -21.03 -10.02 14.27
C LYS A 284 -21.87 -10.59 15.40
N LEU A 285 -21.32 -10.72 16.61
CA LEU A 285 -22.12 -11.07 17.79
C LEU A 285 -23.19 -10.01 18.12
N CYS A 286 -22.93 -8.74 17.81
CA CYS A 286 -23.87 -7.64 17.98
C CYS A 286 -24.87 -7.48 16.82
N GLU A 287 -24.63 -8.11 15.66
CA GLU A 287 -25.40 -7.92 14.42
C GLU A 287 -26.93 -8.06 14.62
N PRO A 288 -27.45 -9.07 15.34
CA PRO A 288 -28.89 -9.17 15.60
C PRO A 288 -29.49 -7.95 16.31
N ALA A 289 -28.72 -7.28 17.19
CA ALA A 289 -29.16 -6.06 17.86
C ALA A 289 -29.01 -4.83 16.96
N LEU A 290 -27.91 -4.76 16.21
CA LEU A 290 -27.60 -3.65 15.29
C LEU A 290 -28.69 -3.48 14.24
N ILE A 291 -29.18 -4.59 13.65
CA ILE A 291 -30.21 -4.56 12.60
C ILE A 291 -31.64 -4.47 13.13
N ALA A 292 -31.85 -4.62 14.44
CA ALA A 292 -33.19 -4.56 15.05
C ALA A 292 -33.65 -3.13 15.37
N VAL A 293 -32.80 -2.13 15.14
CA VAL A 293 -33.07 -0.72 15.42
C VAL A 293 -33.29 0.03 14.11
N ASP A 294 -34.51 0.52 13.87
CA ASP A 294 -34.89 1.26 12.65
C ASP A 294 -34.33 2.71 12.59
N GLY A 295 -33.55 3.13 13.58
CA GLY A 295 -33.04 4.50 13.72
C GLY A 295 -31.67 4.54 14.39
N SER A 296 -31.46 5.49 15.31
CA SER A 296 -30.20 5.60 16.04
C SER A 296 -30.20 4.77 17.33
N PRO A 297 -29.04 4.26 17.76
CA PRO A 297 -28.91 3.61 19.06
C PRO A 297 -29.21 4.59 20.21
N GLN A 298 -29.63 4.04 21.35
CA GLN A 298 -29.88 4.83 22.55
C GLN A 298 -28.56 5.37 23.13
N TYR A 299 -28.36 6.69 23.05
CA TYR A 299 -27.25 7.38 23.69
C TYR A 299 -27.39 7.40 25.22
N VAL A 300 -26.28 7.14 25.92
CA VAL A 300 -26.18 7.18 27.38
C VAL A 300 -24.90 7.90 27.76
N LYS A 301 -25.02 9.00 28.49
CA LYS A 301 -23.85 9.69 29.07
C LYS A 301 -23.36 8.94 30.29
N LEU A 302 -22.11 8.46 30.26
CA LEU A 302 -21.48 7.73 31.36
C LEU A 302 -20.51 8.60 32.17
N GLY A 303 -19.96 9.65 31.56
CA GLY A 303 -19.03 10.58 32.18
C GLY A 303 -18.84 11.84 31.34
N SER A 304 -17.75 12.59 31.59
CA SER A 304 -17.41 13.76 30.78
C SER A 304 -16.82 13.38 29.42
N MET A 305 -16.07 12.27 29.37
CA MET A 305 -15.42 11.72 28.16
C MET A 305 -15.78 10.24 27.97
N GLN A 306 -16.89 9.81 28.58
CA GLN A 306 -17.37 8.44 28.50
C GLN A 306 -18.83 8.44 28.08
N GLU A 307 -19.14 7.60 27.11
CA GLU A 307 -20.48 7.46 26.55
C GLU A 307 -20.74 6.01 26.19
N ALA A 308 -22.02 5.63 26.20
CA ALA A 308 -22.48 4.35 25.71
C ALA A 308 -23.58 4.52 24.66
N HIS A 309 -23.60 3.60 23.71
CA HIS A 309 -24.70 3.48 22.74
C HIS A 309 -25.24 2.06 22.82
N VAL A 310 -26.56 1.96 22.99
CA VAL A 310 -27.26 0.68 23.22
C VAL A 310 -28.20 0.42 22.06
N TYR A 311 -28.02 -0.74 21.44
CA TYR A 311 -28.90 -1.29 20.41
C TYR A 311 -29.80 -2.33 21.03
N SER A 312 -31.11 -2.21 20.84
CA SER A 312 -32.05 -3.20 21.36
C SER A 312 -33.40 -3.15 20.64
N ASN A 313 -34.07 -4.30 20.57
CA ASN A 313 -35.44 -4.41 20.08
C ASN A 313 -36.50 -3.90 21.09
N GLY A 314 -36.09 -3.30 22.21
CA GLY A 314 -36.96 -2.71 23.22
C GLY A 314 -36.27 -1.62 24.03
N LYS A 315 -37.02 -0.93 24.90
CA LYS A 315 -36.44 0.11 25.79
C LYS A 315 -35.60 -0.53 26.88
N VAL A 316 -34.34 -0.13 26.98
CA VAL A 316 -33.39 -0.65 27.99
C VAL A 316 -33.26 0.31 29.16
N GLN A 317 -33.46 -0.20 30.38
CA GLN A 317 -33.16 0.54 31.62
C GLN A 317 -31.71 0.30 32.02
N THR A 318 -30.86 1.32 31.87
CA THR A 318 -29.41 1.23 32.07
C THR A 318 -28.96 1.22 33.54
N ASN A 319 -29.86 1.58 34.47
CA ASN A 319 -29.55 1.72 35.90
C ASN A 319 -29.72 0.42 36.72
N ARG A 320 -30.17 -0.68 36.10
CA ARG A 320 -30.43 -1.96 36.77
C ARG A 320 -29.86 -3.11 35.94
N SER A 321 -29.68 -4.26 36.58
CA SER A 321 -29.32 -5.50 35.88
C SER A 321 -30.42 -5.89 34.89
N MET A 322 -29.97 -6.29 33.69
CA MET A 322 -30.82 -6.80 32.62
C MET A 322 -31.54 -8.08 33.08
N THR A 323 -32.85 -8.01 33.24
CA THR A 323 -33.68 -9.17 33.62
C THR A 323 -34.85 -9.28 32.65
N GLY A 324 -34.67 -10.01 31.55
CA GLY A 324 -35.73 -10.26 30.59
C GLY A 324 -35.38 -11.42 29.67
N ASN A 325 -36.19 -12.49 29.69
CA ASN A 325 -36.12 -13.52 28.67
C ASN A 325 -36.57 -12.90 27.32
N GLY A 326 -35.70 -12.91 26.31
CA GLY A 326 -36.03 -12.55 24.92
C GLY A 326 -35.67 -11.13 24.45
N LEU A 327 -34.98 -10.32 25.26
CA LEU A 327 -34.48 -9.01 24.84
C LEU A 327 -33.16 -9.19 24.05
N ILE A 328 -33.12 -8.74 22.80
CA ILE A 328 -31.87 -8.64 22.03
C ILE A 328 -31.26 -7.29 22.38
N CYS A 329 -30.02 -7.28 22.88
CA CYS A 329 -29.36 -6.06 23.34
C CYS A 329 -27.86 -6.17 23.13
N SER A 330 -27.27 -5.15 22.50
CA SER A 330 -25.82 -4.96 22.46
C SER A 330 -25.45 -3.53 22.83
N ALA A 331 -24.31 -3.35 23.48
CA ALA A 331 -23.84 -2.05 23.93
C ALA A 331 -22.37 -1.82 23.61
N PHE A 332 -22.06 -0.57 23.26
CA PHE A 332 -20.70 -0.09 23.01
C PHE A 332 -20.39 0.99 24.04
N LEU A 333 -19.33 0.80 24.83
CA LEU A 333 -18.91 1.73 25.89
C LEU A 333 -17.58 2.39 25.49
N ALA A 334 -17.62 3.68 25.16
CA ALA A 334 -16.43 4.43 24.76
C ALA A 334 -15.83 5.23 25.93
N ASN A 335 -14.51 5.27 25.95
CA ASN A 335 -13.72 6.26 26.67
C ASN A 335 -12.86 7.03 25.65
N ILE A 336 -13.18 8.30 25.45
CA ILE A 336 -12.44 9.19 24.53
C ILE A 336 -11.36 10.02 25.26
N ASP A 337 -11.13 9.77 26.55
CA ASP A 337 -9.97 10.32 27.27
C ASP A 337 -8.69 9.68 26.71
N GLU A 338 -7.74 10.50 26.27
CA GLU A 338 -6.50 10.04 25.63
C GLU A 338 -5.44 9.58 26.64
N HIS A 339 -5.67 9.78 27.94
CA HIS A 339 -4.63 9.61 28.97
C HIS A 339 -5.07 8.74 30.14
N LYS A 340 -6.36 8.70 30.48
CA LYS A 340 -6.83 8.08 31.72
C LYS A 340 -7.79 6.93 31.48
N TYR A 341 -7.60 5.90 32.29
CA TYR A 341 -8.60 4.87 32.50
C TYR A 341 -9.85 5.48 33.15
N ALA A 342 -11.03 4.95 32.80
CA ALA A 342 -12.29 5.37 33.39
C ALA A 342 -13.10 4.15 33.85
N SER A 343 -13.56 4.16 35.10
CA SER A 343 -14.54 3.19 35.59
C SER A 343 -15.95 3.76 35.43
N VAL A 344 -16.78 3.08 34.64
CA VAL A 344 -18.17 3.47 34.36
C VAL A 344 -19.16 2.46 34.95
N TRP A 345 -20.37 2.91 35.28
CA TRP A 345 -21.43 2.07 35.82
C TRP A 345 -22.61 2.01 34.86
N ILE A 346 -22.96 0.82 34.38
CA ILE A 346 -24.10 0.58 33.49
C ILE A 346 -24.56 -0.88 33.64
N PHE A 347 -25.86 -1.15 33.45
CA PHE A 347 -26.46 -2.49 33.57
C PHE A 347 -26.24 -3.15 34.94
N GLY A 348 -26.07 -2.35 35.99
CA GLY A 348 -25.79 -2.84 37.35
C GLY A 348 -24.39 -3.41 37.58
N LYS A 349 -23.45 -3.20 36.63
CA LYS A 349 -22.04 -3.61 36.73
C LYS A 349 -21.11 -2.41 36.52
N SER A 350 -19.86 -2.54 36.97
CA SER A 350 -18.79 -1.58 36.70
C SER A 350 -17.85 -2.11 35.61
N TYR A 351 -17.51 -1.25 34.65
CA TYR A 351 -16.57 -1.57 33.57
C TYR A 351 -15.40 -0.59 33.60
N ASN A 352 -14.19 -1.11 33.49
CA ASN A 352 -12.97 -0.29 33.41
C ASN A 352 -12.52 -0.16 31.95
N LEU A 353 -12.58 1.06 31.43
CA LEU A 353 -12.27 1.40 30.05
C LEU A 353 -10.86 2.01 29.97
N PRO A 354 -9.94 1.42 29.19
CA PRO A 354 -8.67 2.05 28.86
C PRO A 354 -8.83 3.43 28.19
N PRO A 355 -7.80 4.29 28.19
CA PRO A 355 -7.79 5.50 27.38
C PRO A 355 -8.08 5.17 25.91
N TRP A 356 -8.76 6.07 25.20
CA TRP A 356 -9.02 5.98 23.75
C TRP A 356 -9.48 4.58 23.31
N SER A 357 -10.54 4.07 23.94
CA SER A 357 -11.00 2.69 23.71
C SER A 357 -12.52 2.56 23.68
N VAL A 358 -12.99 1.51 23.01
CA VAL A 358 -14.38 1.06 23.04
C VAL A 358 -14.45 -0.38 23.52
N SER A 359 -15.28 -0.66 24.53
CA SER A 359 -15.67 -2.01 24.93
C SER A 359 -16.99 -2.41 24.27
N ILE A 360 -17.04 -3.61 23.68
CA ILE A 360 -18.22 -4.16 22.99
C ILE A 360 -18.83 -5.26 23.85
N LEU A 361 -20.12 -5.11 24.15
CA LEU A 361 -20.91 -6.04 24.96
C LEU A 361 -22.07 -6.57 24.10
N PRO A 362 -21.91 -7.74 23.44
CA PRO A 362 -22.93 -8.29 22.55
C PRO A 362 -24.26 -8.65 23.21
N ASP A 363 -24.27 -8.83 24.53
CA ASP A 363 -25.42 -9.18 25.37
C ASP A 363 -25.80 -8.07 26.37
N CYS A 364 -25.20 -6.89 26.26
CA CYS A 364 -25.29 -5.80 27.23
C CYS A 364 -24.85 -6.18 28.66
N GLU A 365 -24.04 -7.23 28.83
CA GLU A 365 -23.63 -7.72 30.14
C GLU A 365 -22.14 -8.08 30.23
N ASN A 366 -21.58 -8.70 29.20
CA ASN A 366 -20.22 -9.24 29.22
C ASN A 366 -19.41 -8.60 28.09
N VAL A 367 -18.18 -8.17 28.41
CA VAL A 367 -17.27 -7.59 27.41
C VAL A 367 -16.73 -8.72 26.54
N ALA A 368 -17.04 -8.69 25.24
CA ALA A 368 -16.49 -9.62 24.26
C ALA A 368 -15.18 -9.10 23.65
N PHE A 369 -15.04 -7.77 23.57
CA PHE A 369 -13.88 -7.12 22.95
C PHE A 369 -13.65 -5.73 23.53
N ASN A 370 -12.39 -5.30 23.63
CA ASN A 370 -12.01 -3.90 23.86
C ASN A 370 -10.90 -3.50 22.90
N THR A 371 -11.05 -2.35 22.24
CA THR A 371 -10.16 -1.91 21.16
C THR A 371 -8.72 -1.65 21.60
N ALA A 372 -8.46 -1.43 22.90
CA ALA A 372 -7.13 -1.19 23.45
C ALA A 372 -6.52 -2.42 24.16
N ARG A 373 -7.20 -3.57 24.12
CA ARG A 373 -6.73 -4.84 24.71
C ARG A 373 -6.43 -5.83 23.59
N VAL A 374 -5.19 -5.83 23.11
CA VAL A 374 -4.76 -6.64 21.97
C VAL A 374 -4.59 -8.10 22.40
N GLY A 375 -5.46 -8.97 21.88
CA GLY A 375 -5.42 -10.43 22.11
C GLY A 375 -4.57 -11.19 21.08
N ALA A 376 -4.33 -10.57 19.92
CA ALA A 376 -3.56 -11.16 18.84
C ALA A 376 -2.06 -11.13 19.14
N GLN A 377 -1.32 -12.12 18.61
CA GLN A 377 0.13 -12.11 18.62
C GLN A 377 0.68 -10.91 17.82
N THR A 378 1.95 -10.58 17.98
CA THR A 378 2.74 -9.73 17.08
C THR A 378 3.68 -10.63 16.28
N SER A 379 3.84 -10.34 14.99
CA SER A 379 4.77 -11.05 14.11
C SER A 379 5.85 -10.09 13.61
N ILE A 380 7.10 -10.51 13.67
CA ILE A 380 8.24 -9.78 13.12
C ILE A 380 8.74 -10.52 11.88
N PHE A 381 8.61 -9.84 10.74
CA PHE A 381 9.10 -10.31 9.46
C PHE A 381 10.62 -10.14 9.38
N THR A 382 11.28 -11.07 8.73
CA THR A 382 12.72 -10.98 8.42
C THR A 382 12.93 -11.38 6.97
N PHE A 383 13.92 -10.76 6.33
CA PHE A 383 14.43 -11.20 5.05
C PHE A 383 15.69 -12.03 5.28
N GLU A 384 15.75 -13.24 4.70
CA GLU A 384 16.97 -14.05 4.71
C GLU A 384 17.40 -14.41 3.28
N SER A 385 18.71 -14.38 3.05
CA SER A 385 19.34 -14.93 1.86
C SER A 385 19.28 -16.46 1.94
N GLY A 386 18.39 -17.10 1.17
CA GLY A 386 18.29 -18.56 1.19
C GLY A 386 19.40 -19.29 0.40
N SER A 387 19.28 -20.62 0.28
CA SER A 387 20.29 -21.49 -0.39
C SER A 387 19.85 -21.93 -1.80
N PRO A 388 20.73 -21.87 -2.82
CA PRO A 388 20.40 -22.23 -4.21
C PRO A 388 20.13 -23.73 -4.43
N SER A 389 19.35 -24.05 -5.45
CA SER A 389 19.22 -25.40 -6.03
C SER A 389 20.38 -25.67 -7.00
N HIS A 390 21.34 -26.52 -6.65
CA HIS A 390 22.37 -26.91 -7.61
C HIS A 390 21.78 -27.71 -8.80
N SER A 391 21.66 -27.07 -9.96
CA SER A 391 21.53 -27.77 -11.26
C SER A 391 22.90 -27.76 -11.97
N SER A 392 23.38 -28.94 -12.38
CA SER A 392 24.75 -29.18 -12.83
C SER A 392 25.01 -28.90 -14.31
N ARG A 393 24.45 -27.84 -14.90
CA ARG A 393 24.54 -27.63 -16.37
C ARG A 393 25.50 -26.57 -16.87
N HIS A 394 25.98 -25.64 -16.04
CA HIS A 394 27.07 -24.75 -16.43
C HIS A 394 28.10 -24.63 -15.31
N LYS A 395 29.28 -25.22 -15.52
CA LYS A 395 30.46 -24.97 -14.67
C LYS A 395 30.95 -23.54 -14.91
N PRO A 396 30.99 -22.65 -13.91
CA PRO A 396 31.65 -21.36 -14.05
C PRO A 396 33.16 -21.57 -14.08
N SER A 397 33.83 -20.81 -14.94
CA SER A 397 35.29 -20.64 -14.90
C SER A 397 35.58 -19.49 -13.94
N LEU A 398 36.51 -19.69 -13.01
CA LEU A 398 36.95 -18.82 -11.92
C LEU A 398 35.94 -18.61 -10.76
N LEU A 399 36.20 -19.34 -9.68
CA LEU A 399 35.62 -19.10 -8.36
C LEU A 399 36.33 -17.90 -7.70
N LEU A 400 35.56 -16.89 -7.31
CA LEU A 400 35.95 -15.94 -6.26
C LEU A 400 35.79 -16.64 -4.90
N PRO A 401 36.83 -16.69 -4.04
CA PRO A 401 36.70 -17.23 -2.71
C PRO A 401 36.00 -16.19 -1.82
N GLY A 402 34.71 -16.39 -1.51
CA GLY A 402 34.04 -15.56 -0.50
C GLY A 402 32.52 -15.65 -0.35
N VAL A 403 31.75 -16.06 -1.37
CA VAL A 403 30.28 -16.01 -1.29
C VAL A 403 29.69 -17.42 -1.26
N HIS A 404 29.61 -18.01 -0.07
CA HIS A 404 28.73 -19.15 0.16
C HIS A 404 27.27 -18.67 0.07
N GLY A 405 26.50 -19.13 -0.92
CA GLY A 405 25.03 -19.02 -0.93
C GLY A 405 24.37 -18.07 -1.94
N SER A 406 25.07 -17.56 -2.96
CA SER A 406 24.42 -16.68 -3.96
C SER A 406 23.49 -17.45 -4.91
N TYR A 407 22.23 -17.03 -5.03
CA TYR A 407 21.28 -17.49 -6.07
C TYR A 407 21.70 -17.12 -7.48
N PHE A 408 22.59 -16.15 -7.61
CA PHE A 408 23.06 -15.66 -8.89
C PHE A 408 24.16 -16.56 -9.44
N SER A 409 24.15 -16.75 -10.76
CA SER A 409 25.21 -17.44 -11.52
C SER A 409 26.61 -16.82 -11.36
N GLY A 410 26.74 -15.69 -10.67
CA GLY A 410 27.99 -15.05 -10.25
C GLY A 410 28.60 -14.09 -11.26
N THR A 411 28.14 -14.10 -12.52
CA THR A 411 28.64 -13.18 -13.57
C THR A 411 27.59 -12.14 -13.92
N TRP A 412 27.91 -10.88 -13.64
CA TRP A 412 27.15 -9.74 -14.11
C TRP A 412 27.63 -9.30 -15.50
N TRP A 413 26.69 -8.92 -16.34
CA TRP A 413 26.98 -8.35 -17.65
C TRP A 413 26.47 -6.92 -17.73
N THR A 414 27.20 -6.08 -18.44
CA THR A 414 26.89 -4.66 -18.60
C THR A 414 26.69 -4.30 -20.06
N SER A 415 25.84 -3.33 -20.31
CA SER A 415 25.71 -2.63 -21.59
C SER A 415 25.49 -1.15 -21.30
N LYS A 416 26.30 -0.28 -21.90
CA LYS A 416 26.17 1.17 -21.69
C LYS A 416 24.98 1.72 -22.44
N GLU A 417 24.16 2.50 -21.76
CA GLU A 417 23.13 3.32 -22.41
C GLU A 417 23.80 4.56 -23.04
N ILE A 418 23.24 5.04 -24.14
CA ILE A 418 23.81 6.18 -24.85
C ILE A 418 23.03 7.45 -24.57
N PHE A 419 23.76 8.57 -24.40
CA PHE A 419 23.16 9.85 -24.05
C PHE A 419 22.56 10.56 -25.27
N GLY A 420 21.31 11.01 -25.13
CA GLY A 420 20.64 11.83 -26.14
C GLY A 420 20.05 11.01 -27.28
N THR A 421 20.30 11.43 -28.53
CA THR A 421 19.65 10.87 -29.72
C THR A 421 20.42 9.69 -30.32
N TRP A 422 19.72 8.59 -30.66
CA TRP A 422 20.33 7.38 -31.23
C TRP A 422 19.79 6.94 -32.59
N GLY A 423 18.92 7.73 -33.20
CA GLY A 423 18.56 7.58 -34.62
C GLY A 423 17.37 6.68 -34.92
N GLY A 424 16.64 6.20 -33.91
CA GLY A 424 15.33 5.55 -34.07
C GLY A 424 14.20 6.47 -33.61
N GLU A 425 13.28 6.83 -34.51
CA GLU A 425 12.10 7.69 -34.24
C GLU A 425 12.38 9.10 -33.66
N SER A 426 13.64 9.55 -33.66
CA SER A 426 13.98 10.92 -33.28
C SER A 426 13.44 11.94 -34.28
N PHE A 427 12.98 13.11 -33.79
CA PHE A 427 12.53 14.20 -34.64
C PHE A 427 13.01 15.55 -34.11
N ALA A 428 13.07 16.56 -34.97
CA ALA A 428 13.43 17.92 -34.59
C ALA A 428 12.27 18.88 -34.83
N THR A 429 12.06 19.80 -33.89
CA THR A 429 11.10 20.89 -34.05
C THR A 429 11.65 22.18 -33.47
N GLN A 430 11.13 23.31 -33.93
CA GLN A 430 11.38 24.59 -33.30
C GLN A 430 10.58 24.68 -32.01
N GLY A 431 11.24 25.06 -30.92
CA GLY A 431 10.62 25.18 -29.60
C GLY A 431 10.79 23.97 -28.69
N ILE A 432 10.73 24.21 -27.39
CA ILE A 432 10.69 23.15 -26.38
C ILE A 432 9.25 22.60 -26.22
N LEU A 433 9.08 21.29 -26.37
CA LEU A 433 7.80 20.59 -26.24
C LEU A 433 7.65 20.03 -24.82
N GLU A 434 6.40 20.04 -24.35
CA GLU A 434 6.02 19.39 -23.10
C GLU A 434 6.23 17.87 -23.20
N HIS A 435 6.61 17.23 -22.09
CA HIS A 435 7.09 15.85 -22.09
C HIS A 435 6.04 14.85 -22.60
N LEU A 436 4.82 14.91 -22.06
CA LEU A 436 3.76 13.96 -22.39
C LEU A 436 3.16 14.17 -23.79
N ASN A 437 3.24 15.38 -24.34
CA ASN A 437 2.92 15.66 -25.74
C ASN A 437 3.78 14.83 -26.68
N VAL A 438 5.00 14.49 -26.24
CA VAL A 438 5.97 13.70 -27.01
C VAL A 438 5.94 12.22 -26.60
N THR A 439 6.08 11.90 -25.31
CA THR A 439 6.21 10.51 -24.85
C THR A 439 4.91 9.74 -24.82
N LYS A 440 3.76 10.43 -24.69
CA LYS A 440 2.46 9.80 -24.46
C LYS A 440 2.48 8.81 -23.29
N ASP A 441 3.35 9.05 -22.30
CA ASP A 441 3.59 8.17 -21.15
C ASP A 441 4.00 6.73 -21.54
N THR A 442 4.66 6.55 -22.69
CA THR A 442 5.21 5.25 -23.11
C THR A 442 6.56 4.94 -22.47
N SER A 443 7.27 5.95 -21.99
CA SER A 443 8.49 5.83 -21.19
C SER A 443 8.56 6.95 -20.15
N ASP A 444 9.31 6.70 -19.08
CA ASP A 444 9.66 7.74 -18.09
C ASP A 444 10.59 8.79 -18.68
N TYR A 445 11.35 8.47 -19.75
CA TYR A 445 12.49 9.24 -20.21
C TYR A 445 12.21 10.01 -21.50
N LEU A 446 12.60 11.29 -21.54
CA LEU A 446 12.59 12.10 -22.77
C LEU A 446 13.85 12.96 -22.89
N TRP A 447 14.58 12.75 -23.99
CA TRP A 447 15.78 13.51 -24.31
C TRP A 447 15.46 14.71 -25.20
N TYR A 448 16.10 15.83 -24.90
CA TYR A 448 16.01 17.09 -25.61
C TYR A 448 17.43 17.54 -25.98
N THR A 449 17.74 17.65 -27.26
CA THR A 449 19.07 18.05 -27.73
C THR A 449 19.01 19.32 -28.54
N THR A 450 19.83 20.30 -28.21
CA THR A 450 20.06 21.48 -29.05
C THR A 450 21.56 21.75 -29.22
N SER A 451 21.90 22.66 -30.12
CA SER A 451 23.29 23.06 -30.36
C SER A 451 23.48 24.53 -30.02
N VAL A 452 24.55 24.83 -29.29
CA VAL A 452 24.90 26.18 -28.86
C VAL A 452 26.29 26.51 -29.40
N ASN A 453 26.41 27.58 -30.18
CA ASN A 453 27.70 28.03 -30.71
C ASN A 453 28.32 29.06 -29.76
N ILE A 454 29.54 28.80 -29.30
CA ILE A 454 30.26 29.63 -28.32
C ILE A 454 31.51 30.21 -28.96
N SER A 455 31.73 31.52 -28.80
CA SER A 455 32.89 32.22 -29.34
C SER A 455 34.12 32.11 -28.43
N ASP A 456 35.30 32.39 -28.97
CA ASP A 456 36.53 32.51 -28.17
C ASP A 456 36.46 33.62 -27.12
N GLU A 457 35.74 34.69 -27.42
CA GLU A 457 35.57 35.83 -26.52
C GLU A 457 34.75 35.43 -25.29
N ASP A 458 33.72 34.61 -25.48
CA ASP A 458 32.88 34.08 -24.38
C ASP A 458 33.73 33.22 -23.42
N VAL A 459 34.52 32.29 -23.96
CA VAL A 459 35.38 31.41 -23.15
C VAL A 459 36.42 32.21 -22.36
N ARG A 460 37.05 33.20 -23.00
CA ARG A 460 38.00 34.10 -22.33
C ARG A 460 37.33 34.95 -21.26
N PHE A 461 36.11 35.42 -21.52
CA PHE A 461 35.32 36.19 -20.55
C PHE A 461 35.05 35.38 -19.28
N TRP A 462 34.55 34.16 -19.40
CA TRP A 462 34.30 33.28 -18.25
C TRP A 462 35.59 32.96 -17.48
N SER A 463 36.66 32.62 -18.22
CA SER A 463 37.97 32.36 -17.63
C SER A 463 38.51 33.56 -16.85
N SER A 464 38.31 34.78 -17.36
CA SER A 464 38.74 36.02 -16.70
C SER A 464 37.94 36.37 -15.44
N LYS A 465 36.66 35.99 -15.39
CA LYS A 465 35.80 36.20 -14.24
C LYS A 465 35.89 35.10 -13.18
N GLY A 466 36.34 33.91 -13.57
CA GLY A 466 36.32 32.72 -12.72
C GLY A 466 34.91 32.16 -12.51
N ASP A 467 33.94 32.54 -13.36
CA ASP A 467 32.54 32.14 -13.28
C ASP A 467 32.10 31.48 -14.58
N LEU A 468 31.44 30.33 -14.47
CA LEU A 468 30.84 29.62 -15.60
C LEU A 468 29.48 30.22 -16.00
N PRO A 469 29.09 30.13 -17.28
CA PRO A 469 27.71 30.40 -17.67
C PRO A 469 26.79 29.37 -17.04
N ALA A 470 25.50 29.69 -16.93
CA ALA A 470 24.52 28.81 -16.32
C ALA A 470 23.27 28.64 -17.19
N LEU A 471 22.84 27.39 -17.36
CA LEU A 471 21.54 27.06 -17.90
C LEU A 471 20.48 27.34 -16.84
N LYS A 472 19.49 28.17 -17.17
CA LYS A 472 18.33 28.44 -16.35
C LYS A 472 17.08 27.90 -17.02
N ILE A 473 16.31 27.09 -16.31
CA ILE A 473 14.99 26.62 -16.71
C ILE A 473 14.00 27.09 -15.64
N ASP A 474 12.93 27.77 -16.05
CA ASP A 474 12.00 28.39 -15.11
C ASP A 474 11.32 27.35 -14.20
N GLN A 475 10.84 26.24 -14.77
CA GLN A 475 10.19 25.17 -14.04
C GLN A 475 10.47 23.80 -14.65
N ILE A 476 10.87 22.85 -13.81
CA ILE A 476 11.03 21.43 -14.12
C ILE A 476 10.20 20.64 -13.12
N ARG A 477 9.66 19.48 -13.52
CA ARG A 477 9.09 18.54 -12.56
C ARG A 477 9.74 17.17 -12.59
N ASP A 478 9.64 16.50 -11.45
CA ASP A 478 10.12 15.18 -11.08
C ASP A 478 11.65 15.08 -11.15
N VAL A 479 12.24 14.80 -12.32
CA VAL A 479 13.71 14.78 -12.48
C VAL A 479 14.14 15.47 -13.79
N ALA A 480 15.19 16.28 -13.69
CA ALA A 480 15.88 16.88 -14.83
C ALA A 480 17.38 16.66 -14.73
N ARG A 481 18.03 16.29 -15.84
CA ARG A 481 19.49 16.17 -15.95
C ARG A 481 20.00 16.99 -17.13
N VAL A 482 21.14 17.64 -16.93
CA VAL A 482 21.77 18.53 -17.92
C VAL A 482 23.10 17.92 -18.33
N PHE A 483 23.28 17.73 -19.63
CA PHE A 483 24.51 17.23 -20.23
C PHE A 483 25.06 18.24 -21.22
N VAL A 484 26.38 18.41 -21.21
CA VAL A 484 27.11 19.24 -22.19
C VAL A 484 28.17 18.39 -22.84
N ASN A 485 28.13 18.30 -24.17
CA ASN A 485 29.07 17.50 -24.97
C ASN A 485 29.19 16.02 -24.53
N GLY A 486 28.11 15.47 -23.96
CA GLY A 486 28.05 14.09 -23.48
C GLY A 486 28.43 13.89 -22.01
N GLU A 487 28.83 14.95 -21.29
CA GLU A 487 29.17 14.89 -19.87
C GLU A 487 28.04 15.46 -19.01
N LEU A 488 27.73 14.81 -17.88
CA LEU A 488 26.71 15.27 -16.94
C LEU A 488 27.20 16.54 -16.22
N ALA A 489 26.53 17.66 -16.47
CA ALA A 489 26.80 18.94 -15.80
C ALA A 489 26.07 19.05 -14.45
N GLY A 490 24.88 18.46 -14.33
CA GLY A 490 24.15 18.41 -13.06
C GLY A 490 22.70 17.93 -13.20
N SER A 491 21.97 17.94 -12.09
CA SER A 491 20.61 17.42 -11.99
C SER A 491 19.76 18.21 -11.01
N GLN A 492 18.45 18.22 -11.21
CA GLN A 492 17.46 18.79 -10.30
C GLN A 492 16.30 17.81 -10.11
N VAL A 493 15.80 17.70 -8.88
CA VAL A 493 14.61 16.93 -8.52
C VAL A 493 13.62 17.87 -7.84
N GLY A 494 12.32 17.67 -8.07
CA GLY A 494 11.25 18.42 -7.39
C GLY A 494 10.04 18.68 -8.28
N HIS A 495 8.95 19.18 -7.71
CA HIS A 495 7.70 19.44 -8.42
C HIS A 495 7.60 20.92 -8.86
N TRP A 496 7.68 21.18 -10.17
CA TRP A 496 7.66 22.52 -10.78
C TRP A 496 8.67 23.52 -10.17
N VAL A 497 9.89 23.05 -9.89
CA VAL A 497 10.99 23.84 -9.32
C VAL A 497 11.86 24.46 -10.41
N SER A 498 12.49 25.60 -10.13
CA SER A 498 13.44 26.22 -11.07
C SER A 498 14.79 25.50 -11.07
N LEU A 499 15.41 25.36 -12.24
CA LEU A 499 16.77 24.84 -12.39
C LEU A 499 17.73 25.97 -12.77
N LYS A 500 18.86 26.08 -12.07
CA LYS A 500 19.99 26.93 -12.46
C LYS A 500 21.29 26.13 -12.34
N GLN A 501 21.79 25.64 -13.47
CA GLN A 501 22.93 24.74 -13.52
C GLN A 501 24.12 25.40 -14.23
N PRO A 502 25.26 25.63 -13.55
CA PRO A 502 26.51 25.97 -14.20
C PRO A 502 26.89 24.93 -15.25
N VAL A 503 27.33 25.39 -16.43
CA VAL A 503 27.65 24.55 -17.58
C VAL A 503 29.01 24.93 -18.18
N GLN A 504 29.79 23.94 -18.58
CA GLN A 504 31.10 24.14 -19.18
C GLN A 504 31.04 23.91 -20.69
N PHE A 505 31.12 24.99 -21.46
CA PHE A 505 31.21 24.94 -22.92
C PHE A 505 32.65 25.13 -23.40
N VAL A 506 32.95 24.58 -24.57
CA VAL A 506 34.20 24.82 -25.30
C VAL A 506 33.98 25.76 -26.48
N GLN A 507 35.05 26.28 -27.07
CA GLN A 507 34.95 27.08 -28.28
C GLN A 507 34.27 26.29 -29.41
N GLY A 508 33.37 26.93 -30.14
CA GLY A 508 32.66 26.37 -31.29
C GLY A 508 31.31 25.77 -30.95
N LEU A 509 30.92 24.76 -31.71
CA LEU A 509 29.61 24.14 -31.59
C LEU A 509 29.58 23.13 -30.43
N ASN A 510 28.70 23.37 -29.46
CA ASN A 510 28.49 22.51 -28.32
C ASN A 510 27.12 21.84 -28.41
N LYS A 511 27.03 20.60 -27.93
CA LYS A 511 25.78 19.85 -27.80
C LYS A 511 25.27 20.02 -26.38
N LEU A 512 24.11 20.68 -26.21
CA LEU A 512 23.40 20.74 -24.95
C LEU A 512 22.28 19.68 -25.00
N THR A 513 22.33 18.72 -24.08
CA THR A 513 21.32 17.66 -23.98
C THR A 513 20.65 17.73 -22.61
N LEU A 514 19.33 17.77 -22.57
CA LEU A 514 18.53 17.68 -21.35
C LEU A 514 17.82 16.33 -21.34
N LEU A 515 17.73 15.71 -20.18
CA LEU A 515 16.86 14.58 -19.94
C LEU A 515 15.80 15.02 -18.94
N SER A 516 14.53 14.88 -19.32
CA SER A 516 13.39 14.98 -18.40
C SER A 516 12.91 13.58 -18.09
N GLU A 517 12.59 13.35 -16.82
CA GLU A 517 12.06 12.07 -16.36
C GLU A 517 10.81 12.29 -15.52
N ILE A 518 9.80 11.44 -15.70
CA ILE A 518 8.60 11.41 -14.87
C ILE A 518 8.65 10.23 -13.92
N VAL A 519 8.14 10.41 -12.70
CA VAL A 519 8.06 9.35 -11.68
C VAL A 519 6.59 9.19 -11.29
N GLY A 520 5.81 8.73 -12.25
CA GLY A 520 4.34 8.73 -12.16
C GLY A 520 3.73 10.13 -12.33
N LEU A 521 2.47 10.16 -12.73
CA LEU A 521 1.72 11.38 -13.05
C LEU A 521 0.82 11.81 -11.90
N GLN A 522 0.53 13.11 -11.86
CA GLN A 522 -0.35 13.71 -10.87
C GLN A 522 -1.71 13.01 -10.86
N ASN A 523 -2.12 12.56 -9.68
CA ASN A 523 -3.29 11.70 -9.51
C ASN A 523 -4.44 12.35 -8.72
N TYR A 524 -4.20 13.49 -8.06
CA TYR A 524 -5.19 14.17 -7.25
C TYR A 524 -5.24 15.69 -7.49
N GLY A 525 -6.45 16.25 -7.46
CA GLY A 525 -6.70 17.68 -7.68
C GLY A 525 -7.64 17.97 -8.86
N ALA A 526 -7.95 19.26 -9.04
CA ALA A 526 -8.67 19.76 -10.22
C ALA A 526 -7.69 20.03 -11.37
N PHE A 527 -8.18 19.97 -12.61
CA PHE A 527 -7.42 20.26 -13.82
C PHE A 527 -6.17 19.38 -14.01
N LEU A 528 -6.28 18.09 -13.68
CA LEU A 528 -5.18 17.11 -13.77
C LEU A 528 -4.55 17.09 -15.17
N GLU A 529 -5.36 17.19 -16.21
CA GLU A 529 -4.93 17.24 -17.61
C GLU A 529 -4.02 18.43 -17.93
N LYS A 530 -4.14 19.51 -17.14
CA LYS A 530 -3.32 20.71 -17.28
C LYS A 530 -2.03 20.63 -16.48
N ASP A 531 -1.83 19.63 -15.63
CA ASP A 531 -0.58 19.54 -14.86
C ASP A 531 0.62 19.22 -15.75
N GLY A 532 0.52 18.29 -16.72
CA GLY A 532 1.58 18.04 -17.71
C GLY A 532 2.94 17.58 -17.13
N ALA A 533 4.00 17.47 -17.94
CA ALA A 533 5.32 17.03 -17.49
C ALA A 533 6.51 17.64 -18.23
N GLY A 534 7.69 17.46 -17.62
CA GLY A 534 8.98 17.95 -18.11
C GLY A 534 9.23 19.41 -17.82
N PHE A 535 9.45 20.20 -18.87
CA PHE A 535 9.90 21.59 -18.77
C PHE A 535 8.77 22.58 -19.02
N ARG A 536 8.73 23.65 -18.22
CA ARG A 536 7.79 24.77 -18.34
C ARG A 536 8.53 26.10 -18.27
N GLY A 537 7.97 27.09 -18.96
CA GLY A 537 8.54 28.44 -19.04
C GLY A 537 9.74 28.53 -19.96
N GLN A 538 10.67 29.43 -19.67
CA GLN A 538 11.80 29.73 -20.52
C GLN A 538 13.01 28.86 -20.19
N VAL A 539 13.78 28.54 -21.23
CA VAL A 539 15.11 27.91 -21.15
C VAL A 539 16.12 28.94 -21.62
N LYS A 540 16.99 29.41 -20.73
CA LYS A 540 17.97 30.46 -21.01
C LYS A 540 19.38 30.02 -20.67
N LEU A 541 20.34 30.44 -21.49
CA LEU A 541 21.74 30.43 -21.12
C LEU A 541 22.12 31.82 -20.61
N THR A 542 22.59 31.87 -19.37
CA THR A 542 22.90 33.12 -18.66
C THR A 542 24.40 33.26 -18.42
N GLY A 543 24.86 34.49 -18.23
CA GLY A 543 26.27 34.76 -17.91
C GLY A 543 27.19 34.92 -19.14
N LEU A 544 26.63 35.17 -20.33
CA LEU A 544 27.42 35.57 -21.50
C LEU A 544 27.73 37.07 -21.50
N PRO A 545 28.83 37.51 -22.12
CA PRO A 545 29.21 38.94 -22.19
C PRO A 545 28.16 39.81 -22.89
N ASN A 546 27.43 39.25 -23.86
CA ASN A 546 26.42 39.96 -24.67
C ASN A 546 24.99 39.85 -24.12
N GLY A 547 24.81 39.34 -22.90
CA GLY A 547 23.50 39.09 -22.28
C GLY A 547 23.01 37.65 -22.46
N ASP A 548 21.85 37.35 -21.87
CA ASP A 548 21.30 35.99 -21.86
C ASP A 548 20.84 35.56 -23.27
N ILE A 549 21.07 34.29 -23.62
CA ILE A 549 20.54 33.65 -24.83
C ILE A 549 19.26 32.90 -24.46
N ASP A 550 18.16 33.19 -25.15
CA ASP A 550 16.91 32.43 -25.03
C ASP A 550 16.94 31.20 -25.96
N LEU A 551 16.97 30.01 -25.37
CA LEU A 551 16.98 28.71 -26.06
C LEU A 551 15.58 28.12 -26.21
N THR A 552 14.54 28.77 -25.66
CA THR A 552 13.16 28.28 -25.65
C THR A 552 12.63 28.03 -27.06
N HIS A 553 13.04 28.85 -28.02
CA HIS A 553 12.61 28.80 -29.43
C HIS A 553 13.68 28.27 -30.39
N SER A 554 14.76 27.69 -29.84
CA SER A 554 15.77 27.00 -30.64
C SER A 554 15.20 25.74 -31.29
N VAL A 555 15.93 25.18 -32.27
CA VAL A 555 15.63 23.84 -32.78
C VAL A 555 16.07 22.82 -31.72
N TRP A 556 15.14 21.98 -31.30
CA TRP A 556 15.34 20.89 -30.36
C TRP A 556 15.08 19.57 -31.07
N THR A 557 16.00 18.61 -30.89
CA THR A 557 15.85 17.22 -31.34
C THR A 557 15.42 16.35 -30.16
N TYR A 558 14.39 15.55 -30.35
CA TYR A 558 13.75 14.74 -29.33
C TYR A 558 14.05 13.27 -29.54
N GLN A 559 14.13 12.52 -28.45
CA GLN A 559 14.19 11.06 -28.45
C GLN A 559 13.43 10.54 -27.23
N VAL A 560 12.36 9.77 -27.49
CA VAL A 560 11.56 9.12 -26.45
C VAL A 560 12.29 7.88 -25.93
N GLY A 561 12.29 7.71 -24.61
CA GLY A 561 12.74 6.51 -23.92
C GLY A 561 14.23 6.38 -23.72
N LEU A 562 14.69 5.14 -23.63
CA LEU A 562 16.08 4.72 -23.64
C LEU A 562 16.32 3.73 -24.79
N LYS A 563 17.55 3.60 -25.30
CA LYS A 563 17.84 2.64 -26.38
C LYS A 563 17.57 1.20 -25.93
N GLY A 564 17.91 0.87 -24.68
CA GLY A 564 17.63 -0.44 -24.11
C GLY A 564 16.14 -0.75 -23.95
N GLU A 565 15.32 0.27 -23.62
CA GLU A 565 13.86 0.14 -23.61
C GLU A 565 13.33 -0.15 -25.02
N PHE A 566 13.74 0.66 -26.01
CA PHE A 566 13.34 0.52 -27.41
C PHE A 566 13.72 -0.85 -27.99
N SER A 567 14.91 -1.35 -27.62
CA SER A 567 15.41 -2.64 -28.07
C SER A 567 14.87 -3.81 -27.23
N MET A 568 14.08 -3.53 -26.19
CA MET A 568 13.49 -4.49 -25.25
C MET A 568 14.51 -5.47 -24.66
N ILE A 569 15.72 -4.99 -24.33
CA ILE A 569 16.82 -5.86 -23.88
C ILE A 569 16.61 -6.46 -22.49
N TYR A 570 15.47 -6.18 -21.85
CA TYR A 570 14.99 -6.84 -20.65
C TYR A 570 14.27 -8.16 -20.95
N ALA A 571 13.81 -8.39 -22.19
CA ALA A 571 13.12 -9.61 -22.57
C ALA A 571 14.12 -10.76 -22.88
N PRO A 572 13.85 -12.01 -22.44
CA PRO A 572 14.73 -13.15 -22.68
C PRO A 572 15.10 -13.37 -24.16
N GLU A 573 14.15 -13.20 -25.06
CA GLU A 573 14.31 -13.41 -26.51
C GLU A 573 14.99 -12.23 -27.24
N LYS A 574 15.20 -11.10 -26.56
CA LYS A 574 15.81 -9.87 -27.13
C LYS A 574 17.21 -9.58 -26.60
N GLN A 575 17.80 -10.50 -25.83
CA GLN A 575 19.12 -10.32 -25.24
C GLN A 575 20.23 -10.03 -26.25
N ALA A 576 20.13 -10.54 -27.47
CA ALA A 576 21.10 -10.32 -28.54
C ALA A 576 21.05 -8.92 -29.16
N CYS A 577 20.05 -8.09 -28.81
CA CYS A 577 19.90 -6.73 -29.33
C CYS A 577 20.82 -5.69 -28.64
N ALA A 578 21.57 -6.11 -27.61
CA ALA A 578 22.59 -5.28 -26.96
C ALA A 578 23.96 -5.96 -26.96
N GLU A 579 25.01 -5.14 -26.97
CA GLU A 579 26.40 -5.56 -26.84
C GLU A 579 26.76 -5.71 -25.37
N TRP A 580 26.53 -6.90 -24.83
CA TRP A 580 26.83 -7.21 -23.43
C TRP A 580 28.30 -7.53 -23.23
N SER A 581 28.90 -6.93 -22.20
CA SER A 581 30.27 -7.20 -21.76
C SER A 581 30.26 -7.76 -20.33
N GLY A 582 31.07 -8.78 -20.06
CA GLY A 582 31.18 -9.36 -18.72
C GLY A 582 31.91 -8.41 -17.77
N MET A 583 31.32 -8.13 -16.61
CA MET A 583 31.85 -7.20 -15.62
C MET A 583 33.09 -7.79 -14.92
N GLN A 584 34.11 -6.95 -14.71
CA GLN A 584 35.30 -7.25 -13.91
C GLN A 584 35.23 -6.56 -12.54
N ILE A 585 35.99 -7.06 -11.56
CA ILE A 585 35.96 -6.58 -10.16
C ILE A 585 36.42 -5.11 -10.03
N ASP A 586 37.36 -4.69 -10.88
CA ASP A 586 37.91 -3.34 -10.89
C ASP A 586 37.18 -2.40 -11.86
N ASP A 587 36.06 -2.83 -12.44
CA ASP A 587 35.30 -1.99 -13.37
C ASP A 587 34.75 -0.75 -12.66
N ILE A 588 35.00 0.41 -13.25
CA ILE A 588 34.42 1.67 -12.80
C ILE A 588 32.92 1.65 -13.15
N LEU A 589 32.09 1.50 -12.12
CA LEU A 589 30.64 1.57 -12.22
C LEU A 589 30.24 2.94 -12.77
N SER A 590 29.65 2.97 -13.98
CA SER A 590 29.16 4.20 -14.60
C SER A 590 27.64 4.34 -14.44
N PRO A 591 27.13 5.57 -14.28
CA PRO A 591 25.70 5.88 -14.45
C PRO A 591 25.19 5.46 -15.84
N PHE A 592 23.87 5.34 -16.01
CA PHE A 592 23.23 4.96 -17.26
C PHE A 592 23.76 3.63 -17.83
N THR A 593 23.71 2.60 -17.01
CA THR A 593 24.21 1.26 -17.35
C THR A 593 23.09 0.24 -17.22
N TRP A 594 22.95 -0.61 -18.22
CA TRP A 594 22.13 -1.81 -18.13
C TRP A 594 22.95 -2.94 -17.52
N TYR A 595 22.40 -3.59 -16.51
CA TYR A 595 22.95 -4.79 -15.90
C TYR A 595 22.07 -5.99 -16.22
N LYS A 596 22.68 -7.16 -16.37
CA LYS A 596 21.94 -8.43 -16.32
C LYS A 596 22.70 -9.53 -15.64
N THR A 597 21.95 -10.51 -15.15
CA THR A 597 22.45 -11.76 -14.60
C THR A 597 21.38 -12.84 -14.69
N MET A 598 21.78 -14.09 -14.44
CA MET A 598 20.89 -15.23 -14.33
C MET A 598 20.84 -15.74 -12.90
N PHE A 599 19.68 -16.22 -12.45
CA PHE A 599 19.50 -16.77 -11.10
C PHE A 599 18.50 -17.93 -11.05
N ASP A 600 18.66 -18.77 -10.02
CA ASP A 600 17.70 -19.83 -9.69
C ASP A 600 16.68 -19.34 -8.66
N ALA A 601 15.43 -19.79 -8.77
CA ALA A 601 14.40 -19.38 -7.83
C ALA A 601 14.67 -19.91 -6.42
N PRO A 602 14.45 -19.09 -5.36
CA PRO A 602 14.47 -19.57 -3.99
C PRO A 602 13.50 -20.73 -3.76
N LYS A 603 13.95 -21.76 -3.04
CA LYS A 603 13.09 -22.90 -2.64
C LYS A 603 11.93 -22.45 -1.75
N GLY A 604 10.92 -23.31 -1.63
CA GLY A 604 9.76 -23.09 -0.77
C GLY A 604 8.69 -22.22 -1.42
N THR A 605 7.75 -21.77 -0.61
CA THR A 605 6.55 -21.03 -1.04
C THR A 605 6.54 -19.58 -0.56
N ASP A 606 7.49 -19.19 0.27
CA ASP A 606 7.56 -17.88 0.93
C ASP A 606 7.85 -16.74 -0.06
N PRO A 607 7.22 -15.56 0.04
CA PRO A 607 7.40 -14.48 -0.93
C PRO A 607 8.86 -14.09 -1.18
N VAL A 608 9.16 -13.73 -2.43
CA VAL A 608 10.52 -13.38 -2.88
C VAL A 608 10.61 -11.87 -3.07
N ALA A 609 11.72 -11.29 -2.60
CA ALA A 609 12.09 -9.92 -2.86
C ALA A 609 13.52 -9.86 -3.41
N ILE A 610 13.81 -8.79 -4.14
CA ILE A 610 15.18 -8.42 -4.48
C ILE A 610 15.60 -7.21 -3.66
N TYR A 611 16.76 -7.31 -3.02
CA TYR A 611 17.38 -6.20 -2.31
C TYR A 611 18.21 -5.38 -3.29
N LEU A 612 17.83 -4.11 -3.46
CA LEU A 612 18.49 -3.14 -4.34
C LEU A 612 19.10 -1.97 -3.56
N GLY A 613 19.35 -2.11 -2.26
CA GLY A 613 19.90 -1.03 -1.42
C GLY A 613 21.33 -0.60 -1.79
N SER A 614 22.06 -1.41 -2.56
CA SER A 614 23.36 -1.05 -3.15
C SER A 614 23.26 -0.29 -4.47
N MET A 615 22.05 -0.15 -5.02
CA MET A 615 21.77 0.48 -6.29
C MET A 615 21.36 1.94 -6.08
N GLY A 616 21.21 2.68 -7.18
CA GLY A 616 20.88 4.09 -7.14
C GLY A 616 19.42 4.36 -7.52
N LYS A 617 19.14 4.59 -8.80
CA LYS A 617 17.80 4.83 -9.34
C LYS A 617 17.65 4.06 -10.64
N GLY A 618 16.47 3.51 -10.90
CA GLY A 618 16.27 2.77 -12.12
C GLY A 618 14.97 1.98 -12.20
N GLN A 619 15.02 0.96 -13.04
CA GLN A 619 13.95 0.00 -13.26
C GLN A 619 14.53 -1.41 -13.30
N ALA A 620 13.77 -2.40 -12.82
CA ALA A 620 14.20 -3.80 -12.77
C ALA A 620 13.18 -4.73 -13.40
N TRP A 621 13.65 -5.74 -14.12
CA TRP A 621 12.83 -6.74 -14.80
C TRP A 621 13.25 -8.15 -14.41
N VAL A 622 12.25 -9.02 -14.25
CA VAL A 622 12.44 -10.46 -14.08
C VAL A 622 11.70 -11.19 -15.19
N ASN A 623 12.45 -11.94 -16.02
CA ASN A 623 11.91 -12.66 -17.17
C ASN A 623 11.07 -11.77 -18.11
N GLY A 624 11.52 -10.53 -18.32
CA GLY A 624 10.80 -9.53 -19.13
C GLY A 624 9.68 -8.77 -18.42
N ASN A 625 9.28 -9.16 -17.20
CA ASN A 625 8.27 -8.45 -16.42
C ASN A 625 8.90 -7.33 -15.59
N LEU A 626 8.46 -6.08 -15.78
CA LEU A 626 8.92 -4.93 -15.00
C LEU A 626 8.36 -5.03 -13.57
N ILE A 627 9.23 -5.34 -12.60
CA ILE A 627 8.86 -5.44 -11.18
C ILE A 627 8.64 -4.06 -10.54
N GLY A 628 9.16 -3.01 -11.16
CA GLY A 628 8.87 -1.62 -10.79
C GLY A 628 10.09 -0.71 -10.92
N ARG A 629 9.90 0.53 -10.47
CA ARG A 629 11.00 1.50 -10.29
C ARG A 629 11.74 1.19 -9.00
N TYR A 630 13.02 1.51 -8.93
CA TYR A 630 13.77 1.53 -7.67
C TYR A 630 14.48 2.87 -7.50
N TRP A 631 14.58 3.35 -6.26
CA TRP A 631 15.28 4.59 -5.97
C TRP A 631 15.75 4.67 -4.51
N SER A 632 17.06 4.71 -4.30
CA SER A 632 17.70 4.75 -2.98
C SER A 632 17.67 6.13 -2.33
N LEU A 633 16.58 6.88 -2.46
CA LEU A 633 16.40 8.12 -1.69
C LEU A 633 16.21 7.81 -0.21
N VAL A 634 16.92 8.57 0.61
CA VAL A 634 16.92 8.43 2.07
C VAL A 634 15.90 9.37 2.67
N ALA A 635 15.06 8.84 3.57
CA ALA A 635 14.11 9.62 4.34
C ALA A 635 14.85 10.61 5.27
N PRO A 636 14.25 11.78 5.60
CA PRO A 636 14.83 12.72 6.55
C PRO A 636 15.24 12.03 7.87
N GLU A 637 16.35 12.44 8.47
CA GLU A 637 16.82 11.90 9.77
C GLU A 637 15.86 12.23 10.93
N SER A 638 15.00 13.23 10.75
CA SER A 638 14.03 13.72 11.73
C SER A 638 12.61 13.59 11.21
N GLY A 639 11.63 13.51 12.12
CA GLY A 639 10.20 13.36 11.79
C GLY A 639 9.58 12.11 12.41
N CYS A 640 10.37 11.05 12.55
CA CYS A 640 9.94 9.83 13.22
C CYS A 640 9.90 10.03 14.74
N PRO A 641 8.76 9.73 15.41
CA PRO A 641 8.68 9.78 16.87
C PRO A 641 9.59 8.71 17.51
N THR A 642 10.08 8.98 18.72
CA THR A 642 10.84 8.01 19.52
C THR A 642 10.00 6.81 19.95
N SER A 643 8.67 6.99 20.05
CA SER A 643 7.70 5.94 20.30
C SER A 643 6.37 6.30 19.65
N CYS A 644 5.73 5.34 18.99
CA CYS A 644 4.35 5.47 18.53
C CYS A 644 3.40 4.95 19.62
N ASN A 645 2.42 5.75 20.02
CA ASN A 645 1.35 5.34 20.94
C ASN A 645 -0.01 5.40 20.25
N TYR A 646 -0.93 4.51 20.65
CA TYR A 646 -2.27 4.47 20.07
C TYR A 646 -3.22 5.60 20.53
N PRO A 647 -3.21 6.08 21.80
CA PRO A 647 -4.26 6.99 22.25
C PRO A 647 -4.26 8.35 21.53
N GLY A 648 -5.46 8.90 21.35
CA GLY A 648 -5.70 10.21 20.75
C GLY A 648 -5.79 10.19 19.22
N ALA A 649 -6.30 11.27 18.65
CA ALA A 649 -6.51 11.36 17.21
C ALA A 649 -5.24 11.06 16.40
N TYR A 650 -5.39 10.28 15.34
CA TYR A 650 -4.35 9.89 14.42
C TYR A 650 -4.22 10.86 13.24
N SER A 651 -3.00 11.03 12.74
CA SER A 651 -2.64 11.59 11.44
C SER A 651 -1.52 10.75 10.83
N GLU A 652 -1.34 10.83 9.52
CA GLU A 652 -0.30 10.12 8.75
C GLU A 652 1.15 10.41 9.24
N SER A 653 1.32 11.51 9.96
CA SER A 653 2.58 11.94 10.57
C SER A 653 2.75 11.50 12.04
N LYS A 654 1.71 10.99 12.70
CA LYS A 654 1.75 10.64 14.13
C LYS A 654 2.72 9.50 14.41
N CYS A 655 2.77 8.52 13.53
CA CYS A 655 3.56 7.30 13.70
C CYS A 655 4.29 7.00 12.39
N GLN A 656 5.51 7.53 12.30
CA GLN A 656 6.40 7.35 11.16
C GLN A 656 7.62 6.53 11.57
N SER A 657 8.16 5.78 10.62
CA SER A 657 9.35 4.94 10.78
C SER A 657 10.31 5.13 9.62
N ASN A 658 11.45 4.45 9.66
CA ASN A 658 12.43 4.44 8.57
C ASN A 658 13.14 5.80 8.30
N CYS A 659 13.15 6.73 9.26
CA CYS A 659 13.92 7.97 9.16
C CYS A 659 15.43 7.71 9.06
N GLY A 660 16.13 8.46 8.20
CA GLY A 660 17.58 8.29 7.96
C GLY A 660 17.96 7.03 7.16
N MET A 661 16.97 6.28 6.66
CA MET A 661 17.17 5.06 5.87
C MET A 661 16.58 5.24 4.46
N PRO A 662 17.03 4.45 3.46
CA PRO A 662 16.37 4.43 2.15
C PRO A 662 14.89 4.08 2.29
N THR A 663 13.99 4.83 1.65
CA THR A 663 12.53 4.63 1.79
C THR A 663 12.12 3.21 1.37
N GLN A 664 12.71 2.67 0.31
CA GLN A 664 12.50 1.30 -0.13
C GLN A 664 13.80 0.65 -0.61
N SER A 665 14.14 -0.49 -0.01
CA SER A 665 15.32 -1.29 -0.40
C SER A 665 14.96 -2.67 -0.95
N TRP A 666 13.78 -3.19 -0.62
CA TRP A 666 13.27 -4.48 -1.07
C TRP A 666 12.16 -4.30 -2.09
N TYR A 667 12.22 -5.08 -3.16
CA TYR A 667 11.29 -5.00 -4.29
C TYR A 667 10.69 -6.38 -4.54
N HIS A 668 9.37 -6.45 -4.47
CA HIS A 668 8.63 -7.70 -4.56
C HIS A 668 8.75 -8.34 -5.96
N ILE A 669 9.05 -9.65 -5.98
CA ILE A 669 9.01 -10.50 -7.16
C ILE A 669 7.91 -11.55 -6.95
N PRO A 670 6.79 -11.49 -7.68
CA PRO A 670 5.77 -12.54 -7.65
C PRO A 670 6.39 -13.88 -8.00
N ARG A 671 6.14 -14.91 -7.17
CA ARG A 671 6.66 -16.26 -7.43
C ARG A 671 6.16 -16.81 -8.77
N GLU A 672 4.97 -16.43 -9.20
CA GLU A 672 4.39 -16.81 -10.49
C GLU A 672 5.16 -16.26 -11.70
N TRP A 673 6.09 -15.30 -11.51
CA TRP A 673 6.99 -14.78 -12.56
C TRP A 673 8.32 -15.53 -12.62
N LEU A 674 8.56 -16.46 -11.70
CA LEU A 674 9.80 -17.23 -11.60
C LEU A 674 9.64 -18.62 -12.23
N GLN A 675 10.69 -19.04 -12.92
CA GLN A 675 10.96 -20.42 -13.30
C GLN A 675 11.86 -21.07 -12.23
N GLU A 676 11.96 -22.40 -12.20
CA GLU A 676 12.82 -23.09 -11.22
C GLU A 676 14.29 -22.66 -11.32
N SER A 677 14.81 -22.53 -12.54
CA SER A 677 16.17 -22.10 -12.84
C SER A 677 16.19 -21.11 -14.01
N ASP A 678 17.37 -20.54 -14.27
CA ASP A 678 17.63 -19.73 -15.46
C ASP A 678 16.69 -18.52 -15.60
N ASN A 679 16.34 -17.89 -14.47
CA ASN A 679 15.61 -16.63 -14.48
C ASN A 679 16.53 -15.49 -14.89
N LEU A 680 16.06 -14.66 -15.81
CA LEU A 680 16.77 -13.48 -16.27
C LEU A 680 16.40 -12.28 -15.38
N LEU A 681 17.39 -11.69 -14.74
CA LEU A 681 17.28 -10.37 -14.09
C LEU A 681 17.95 -9.33 -14.98
N VAL A 682 17.25 -8.25 -15.31
CA VAL A 682 17.79 -7.07 -16.00
C VAL A 682 17.49 -5.83 -15.19
N LEU A 683 18.45 -4.93 -15.04
CA LEU A 683 18.27 -3.62 -14.41
C LEU A 683 18.76 -2.53 -15.35
N PHE A 684 18.04 -1.41 -15.40
CA PHE A 684 18.59 -0.15 -15.87
C PHE A 684 18.99 0.68 -14.65
N GLU A 685 20.27 1.00 -14.50
CA GLU A 685 20.80 1.83 -13.42
C GLU A 685 21.20 3.20 -13.94
N GLU A 686 20.52 4.23 -13.44
CA GLU A 686 20.59 5.59 -13.93
C GLU A 686 21.66 6.42 -13.24
N THR A 687 21.90 6.22 -11.94
CA THR A 687 22.77 7.07 -11.11
C THR A 687 24.11 6.44 -10.77
N GLY A 688 24.21 5.12 -10.88
CA GLY A 688 25.36 4.34 -10.43
C GLY A 688 25.02 3.53 -9.19
N GLY A 689 25.38 2.26 -9.21
CA GLY A 689 25.04 1.28 -8.18
C GLY A 689 25.91 0.05 -8.31
N ASP A 690 26.13 -0.67 -7.21
CA ASP A 690 26.98 -1.86 -7.19
C ASP A 690 26.11 -3.13 -7.29
N PRO A 691 26.03 -3.77 -8.48
CA PRO A 691 25.20 -4.94 -8.69
C PRO A 691 25.73 -6.18 -7.96
N SER A 692 27.00 -6.20 -7.54
CA SER A 692 27.59 -7.35 -6.83
C SER A 692 26.99 -7.57 -5.43
N LYS A 693 26.34 -6.54 -4.88
CA LYS A 693 25.67 -6.55 -3.56
C LYS A 693 24.17 -6.77 -3.65
N ILE A 694 23.61 -6.93 -4.85
CA ILE A 694 22.21 -7.32 -5.03
C ILE A 694 22.03 -8.74 -4.48
N SER A 695 21.01 -8.94 -3.66
CA SER A 695 20.61 -10.24 -3.13
C SER A 695 19.16 -10.55 -3.46
N LEU A 696 18.88 -11.83 -3.70
CA LEU A 696 17.53 -12.37 -3.68
C LEU A 696 17.26 -12.89 -2.27
N GLU A 697 16.15 -12.42 -1.71
CA GLU A 697 15.80 -12.68 -0.33
C GLU A 697 14.39 -13.25 -0.26
N VAL A 698 14.20 -14.13 0.72
CA VAL A 698 12.91 -14.71 1.03
C VAL A 698 12.42 -14.07 2.31
N GLN A 699 11.19 -13.58 2.31
CA GLN A 699 10.57 -13.01 3.49
C GLN A 699 9.75 -14.07 4.21
N TYR A 700 9.90 -14.17 5.52
CA TYR A 700 9.05 -15.02 6.36
C TYR A 700 8.93 -14.44 7.78
N THR A 701 7.94 -14.89 8.56
CA THR A 701 7.85 -14.52 9.98
C THR A 701 8.85 -15.32 10.79
N LYS A 702 9.85 -14.64 11.38
CA LYS A 702 10.89 -15.27 12.20
C LYS A 702 10.54 -15.29 13.67
N THR A 703 10.05 -14.17 14.20
CA THR A 703 9.72 -14.03 15.62
C THR A 703 8.25 -13.74 15.78
N ILE A 704 7.60 -14.48 16.69
CA ILE A 704 6.23 -14.23 17.10
C ILE A 704 6.18 -14.00 18.61
N CYS A 705 5.34 -13.06 19.03
CA CYS A 705 5.23 -12.62 20.40
C CYS A 705 3.78 -12.49 20.83
N SER A 706 3.44 -12.73 22.08
CA SER A 706 2.12 -12.39 22.61
C SER A 706 2.20 -12.03 24.09
N ARG A 707 1.29 -11.16 24.55
CA ARG A 707 1.15 -10.78 25.96
C ARG A 707 -0.33 -10.66 26.30
N ILE A 708 -0.80 -11.53 27.18
CA ILE A 708 -2.21 -11.59 27.59
C ILE A 708 -2.31 -11.52 29.12
N SER A 709 -3.22 -10.69 29.63
CA SER A 709 -3.49 -10.58 31.07
C SER A 709 -4.52 -11.62 31.52
N GLU A 710 -4.39 -12.16 32.74
CA GLU A 710 -5.43 -13.00 33.37
C GLU A 710 -6.76 -12.24 33.59
N SER A 711 -6.73 -10.91 33.45
CA SER A 711 -7.90 -10.01 33.54
C SER A 711 -8.55 -9.67 32.19
N TYR A 712 -8.07 -10.25 31.09
CA TYR A 712 -8.71 -10.12 29.78
C TYR A 712 -10.04 -10.87 29.76
N TYR A 713 -10.87 -10.57 28.76
CA TYR A 713 -12.06 -11.37 28.50
C TYR A 713 -11.67 -12.70 27.83
N PRO A 714 -12.53 -13.73 27.90
CA PRO A 714 -12.25 -15.02 27.27
C PRO A 714 -12.18 -14.93 25.74
N PRO A 715 -11.52 -15.89 25.06
CA PRO A 715 -11.43 -15.88 23.61
C PRO A 715 -12.82 -15.89 22.96
N LEU A 716 -12.97 -15.20 21.83
CA LEU A 716 -14.26 -15.08 21.13
C LEU A 716 -14.85 -16.43 20.68
N SER A 717 -14.01 -17.44 20.49
CA SER A 717 -14.44 -18.83 20.24
C SER A 717 -15.35 -19.39 21.36
N ALA A 718 -15.21 -18.91 22.60
CA ALA A 718 -16.06 -19.30 23.72
C ALA A 718 -17.53 -18.83 23.55
N TRP A 719 -17.76 -17.81 22.74
CA TRP A 719 -19.10 -17.29 22.44
C TRP A 719 -19.87 -18.17 21.45
N SER A 720 -19.24 -19.12 20.76
CA SER A 720 -19.88 -19.98 19.74
C SER A 720 -20.83 -21.07 20.29
N ARG A 721 -20.87 -21.31 21.61
CA ARG A 721 -21.70 -22.38 22.25
C ARG A 721 -23.17 -21.97 22.51
N LEU A 722 -23.70 -21.02 21.76
CA LEU A 722 -24.99 -20.35 22.00
C LEU A 722 -26.17 -21.03 21.29
N THR A 723 -26.76 -22.07 21.89
CA THR A 723 -28.14 -22.51 21.56
C THR A 723 -29.10 -22.50 22.75
N SER A 724 -28.65 -22.18 23.96
CA SER A 724 -29.52 -22.18 25.15
C SER A 724 -29.07 -21.22 26.25
N GLY A 725 -29.62 -20.00 26.19
CA GLY A 725 -29.69 -18.97 27.24
C GLY A 725 -28.97 -19.20 28.57
N ARG A 726 -27.68 -18.86 28.61
CA ARG A 726 -26.96 -18.07 29.64
C ARG A 726 -25.47 -18.32 29.41
N VAL A 727 -24.74 -17.22 29.31
CA VAL A 727 -23.33 -17.20 28.96
C VAL A 727 -22.51 -17.65 30.18
N LEU A 728 -21.77 -18.77 30.07
CA LEU A 728 -20.77 -19.23 31.06
C LEU A 728 -19.38 -18.61 30.79
N VAL A 729 -19.32 -17.42 30.17
CA VAL A 729 -18.06 -16.72 29.83
C VAL A 729 -17.30 -16.34 31.11
N ASP A 730 -18.00 -16.07 32.22
CA ASP A 730 -17.37 -15.78 33.53
C ASP A 730 -16.50 -16.93 34.10
N THR A 731 -16.58 -18.15 33.52
CA THR A 731 -15.82 -19.32 34.00
C THR A 731 -14.68 -19.75 33.09
N ILE A 732 -14.51 -19.08 31.94
CA ILE A 732 -13.49 -19.43 30.95
C ILE A 732 -12.32 -18.48 31.12
N ALA A 733 -11.10 -19.00 31.24
CA ALA A 733 -9.91 -18.16 31.34
C ALA A 733 -9.55 -17.54 29.98
N PRO A 734 -8.87 -16.38 29.95
CA PRO A 734 -8.26 -15.84 28.75
C PRO A 734 -7.24 -16.83 28.16
N GLU A 735 -6.97 -16.71 26.86
CA GLU A 735 -6.06 -17.62 26.16
C GLU A 735 -5.03 -16.83 25.36
N LEU A 736 -3.78 -17.25 25.45
CA LEU A 736 -2.70 -16.80 24.58
C LEU A 736 -2.57 -17.78 23.42
N ARG A 737 -2.60 -17.25 22.19
CA ARG A 737 -2.44 -18.02 20.96
C ARG A 737 -1.18 -17.59 20.22
N LEU A 738 -0.44 -18.57 19.72
CA LEU A 738 0.70 -18.38 18.83
C LEU A 738 0.50 -19.24 17.59
N ARG A 739 0.80 -18.69 16.43
CA ARG A 739 0.73 -19.35 15.12
C ARG A 739 1.85 -18.82 14.22
N CYS A 740 2.61 -19.74 13.63
CA CYS A 740 3.55 -19.43 12.56
C CYS A 740 2.83 -19.40 11.20
N ASP A 741 3.45 -18.80 10.19
CA ASP A 741 2.96 -18.84 8.82
C ASP A 741 2.82 -20.28 8.31
N ASP A 742 1.99 -20.47 7.28
CA ASP A 742 1.77 -21.79 6.69
C ASP A 742 3.11 -22.41 6.23
N GLY A 743 3.30 -23.70 6.52
CA GLY A 743 4.56 -24.41 6.23
C GLY A 743 5.67 -24.22 7.28
N HIS A 744 5.46 -23.35 8.27
CA HIS A 744 6.41 -23.11 9.38
C HIS A 744 5.93 -23.73 10.70
N LEU A 745 6.88 -24.04 11.58
CA LEU A 745 6.64 -24.55 12.94
C LEU A 745 7.31 -23.65 13.96
N ILE A 746 6.74 -23.61 15.17
CA ILE A 746 7.38 -23.02 16.33
C ILE A 746 8.55 -23.93 16.71
N THR A 747 9.79 -23.46 16.54
CA THR A 747 10.98 -24.26 16.79
C THR A 747 11.57 -24.03 18.17
N LYS A 748 11.32 -22.85 18.76
CA LYS A 748 11.89 -22.46 20.04
C LYS A 748 11.05 -21.40 20.73
N ILE A 749 10.97 -21.46 22.05
CA ILE A 749 10.50 -20.37 22.91
C ILE A 749 11.75 -19.63 23.43
N THR A 750 11.91 -18.36 23.06
CA THR A 750 13.06 -17.53 23.46
C THR A 750 12.81 -16.81 24.77
N PHE A 751 11.55 -16.53 25.08
CA PHE A 751 11.13 -15.92 26.34
C PHE A 751 9.73 -16.40 26.74
N ALA A 752 9.51 -16.64 28.04
CA ALA A 752 8.16 -16.84 28.57
C ALA A 752 8.09 -16.44 30.05
N SER A 753 7.11 -15.63 30.42
CA SER A 753 6.91 -15.21 31.81
C SER A 753 5.44 -15.02 32.15
N TYR A 754 4.97 -15.73 33.18
CA TYR A 754 3.68 -15.51 33.82
C TYR A 754 3.88 -14.77 35.15
N GLY A 755 3.40 -13.54 35.23
CA GLY A 755 3.64 -12.67 36.38
C GLY A 755 3.52 -11.20 36.00
N THR A 756 4.56 -10.40 36.23
CA THR A 756 4.56 -8.96 35.90
C THR A 756 5.62 -8.61 34.84
N PRO A 757 5.64 -9.26 33.65
CA PRO A 757 6.64 -8.99 32.63
C PRO A 757 6.58 -7.55 32.12
N SER A 758 7.72 -7.06 31.63
CA SER A 758 7.84 -5.71 31.04
C SER A 758 8.52 -5.74 29.68
N GLY A 759 8.43 -4.64 28.93
CA GLY A 759 8.89 -4.57 27.55
C GLY A 759 7.84 -5.03 26.53
N GLY A 760 8.27 -5.10 25.27
CA GLY A 760 7.47 -5.54 24.12
C GLY A 760 8.20 -6.65 23.36
N CYS A 761 7.63 -7.07 22.23
CA CYS A 761 8.23 -8.08 21.36
C CYS A 761 9.70 -7.76 21.05
N GLN A 762 10.58 -8.77 21.07
CA GLN A 762 12.05 -8.66 20.96
C GLN A 762 12.78 -7.99 22.13
N ASN A 763 12.06 -7.51 23.15
CA ASN A 763 12.64 -6.83 24.31
C ASN A 763 11.87 -7.12 25.60
N PHE A 764 11.31 -8.33 25.73
CA PHE A 764 10.64 -8.74 26.96
C PHE A 764 11.65 -8.99 28.08
N SER A 765 11.21 -8.73 29.30
CA SER A 765 11.98 -8.99 30.52
C SER A 765 11.08 -9.50 31.64
N GLU A 766 11.65 -10.35 32.49
CA GLU A 766 10.96 -10.82 33.69
C GLU A 766 10.71 -9.66 34.66
N GLY A 767 9.54 -9.70 35.29
CA GLY A 767 9.21 -8.79 36.38
C GLY A 767 9.68 -9.30 37.74
N LYS A 768 9.37 -8.52 38.78
CA LYS A 768 9.56 -8.95 40.18
C LYS A 768 8.70 -10.17 40.56
N CYS A 769 7.61 -10.41 39.83
CA CYS A 769 6.78 -11.59 39.94
C CYS A 769 6.91 -12.41 38.65
N HIS A 770 7.23 -13.70 38.80
CA HIS A 770 7.37 -14.66 37.71
C HIS A 770 7.20 -16.10 38.23
N ALA A 771 6.41 -16.92 37.54
CA ALA A 771 6.33 -18.35 37.81
C ALA A 771 7.44 -19.12 37.07
N SER A 772 8.35 -19.76 37.83
CA SER A 772 9.52 -20.44 37.26
C SER A 772 9.21 -21.63 36.33
N SER A 773 7.99 -22.18 36.37
CA SER A 773 7.53 -23.24 35.48
C SER A 773 7.08 -22.73 34.10
N THR A 774 6.92 -21.41 33.91
CA THR A 774 6.29 -20.83 32.70
C THR A 774 6.97 -21.32 31.42
N LEU A 775 8.29 -21.18 31.32
CA LEU A 775 9.02 -21.53 30.10
C LEU A 775 8.88 -23.00 29.72
N ALA A 776 8.91 -23.91 30.69
CA ALA A 776 8.77 -25.34 30.46
C ALA A 776 7.38 -25.68 29.91
N LEU A 777 6.32 -25.16 30.55
CA LEU A 777 4.92 -25.41 30.15
C LEU A 777 4.62 -24.85 28.75
N VAL A 778 5.08 -23.63 28.47
CA VAL A 778 4.89 -23.00 27.15
C VAL A 778 5.66 -23.77 26.07
N SER A 779 6.89 -24.19 26.37
CA SER A 779 7.69 -24.97 25.41
C SER A 779 7.06 -26.32 25.09
N GLU A 780 6.54 -27.01 26.11
CA GLU A 780 5.83 -28.29 25.95
C GLU A 780 4.57 -28.15 25.09
N ALA A 781 3.84 -27.04 25.24
CA ALA A 781 2.63 -26.79 24.48
C ALA A 781 2.89 -26.39 23.01
N CYS A 782 3.96 -25.63 22.75
CA CYS A 782 4.13 -24.92 21.48
C CYS A 782 5.19 -25.51 20.55
N VAL A 783 6.32 -25.98 21.07
CA VAL A 783 7.46 -26.37 20.22
C VAL A 783 7.11 -27.60 19.39
N GLY A 784 7.37 -27.53 18.08
CA GLY A 784 7.08 -28.58 17.10
C GLY A 784 5.70 -28.47 16.45
N ASN A 785 4.85 -27.53 16.89
CA ASN A 785 3.53 -27.28 16.31
C ASN A 785 3.54 -26.00 15.46
N ASN A 786 2.64 -25.91 14.47
CA ASN A 786 2.42 -24.65 13.72
C ASN A 786 1.68 -23.62 14.57
N GLU A 787 0.76 -24.08 15.43
CA GLU A 787 -0.01 -23.26 16.34
C GLU A 787 -0.11 -23.90 17.73
N CYS A 788 -0.29 -23.07 18.76
CA CYS A 788 -0.58 -23.50 20.12
C CYS A 788 -1.46 -22.47 20.83
N ALA A 789 -2.16 -22.94 21.87
CA ALA A 789 -3.07 -22.14 22.67
C ALA A 789 -2.88 -22.49 24.16
N ILE A 790 -2.76 -21.47 25.01
CA ILE A 790 -2.43 -21.61 26.42
C ILE A 790 -3.38 -20.78 27.28
N SER A 791 -4.06 -21.43 28.22
CA SER A 791 -4.93 -20.76 29.20
C SER A 791 -4.10 -19.90 30.16
N VAL A 792 -4.47 -18.62 30.29
CA VAL A 792 -3.80 -17.62 31.11
C VAL A 792 -4.49 -17.55 32.47
N SER A 793 -4.09 -18.43 33.38
CA SER A 793 -4.69 -18.52 34.71
C SER A 793 -3.74 -19.09 35.76
N ASN A 794 -4.06 -18.82 37.03
CA ASN A 794 -3.33 -19.38 38.17
C ASN A 794 -3.50 -20.91 38.30
N ASP A 795 -4.51 -21.50 37.65
CA ASP A 795 -4.69 -22.96 37.62
C ASP A 795 -3.61 -23.65 36.78
N VAL A 796 -3.09 -22.96 35.75
CA VAL A 796 -2.04 -23.49 34.87
C VAL A 796 -0.64 -23.21 35.44
N PHE A 797 -0.39 -21.97 35.87
CA PHE A 797 0.96 -21.50 36.22
C PHE A 797 1.20 -21.37 37.74
N GLY A 798 0.19 -21.60 38.57
CA GLY A 798 0.19 -21.23 39.98
C GLY A 798 -0.02 -19.73 40.20
N ASP A 799 -0.03 -19.30 41.46
CA ASP A 799 -0.16 -17.89 41.85
C ASP A 799 1.19 -17.34 42.36
N PRO A 800 2.10 -16.89 41.46
CA PRO A 800 3.44 -16.42 41.85
C PRO A 800 3.41 -15.12 42.66
N CYS A 801 2.30 -14.37 42.63
CA CYS A 801 2.11 -13.14 43.39
C CYS A 801 0.64 -12.89 43.70
N ARG A 802 0.22 -13.24 44.92
CA ARG A 802 -1.16 -13.07 45.39
C ARG A 802 -1.61 -11.62 45.29
N ARG A 803 -2.86 -11.41 44.84
CA ARG A 803 -3.52 -10.10 44.68
C ARG A 803 -2.89 -9.16 43.64
N VAL A 804 -1.97 -9.67 42.82
CA VAL A 804 -1.42 -8.96 41.68
C VAL A 804 -2.01 -9.63 40.43
N VAL A 805 -2.47 -8.81 39.48
CA VAL A 805 -2.90 -9.28 38.17
C VAL A 805 -1.66 -9.73 37.40
N LYS A 806 -1.68 -10.93 36.83
CA LYS A 806 -0.57 -11.48 36.06
C LYS A 806 -0.84 -11.40 34.56
N ASP A 807 0.24 -11.24 33.82
CA ASP A 807 0.26 -11.40 32.39
C ASP A 807 1.13 -12.59 32.01
N LEU A 808 0.69 -13.37 31.02
CA LEU A 808 1.54 -14.30 30.28
C LEU A 808 2.13 -13.57 29.08
N ALA A 809 3.44 -13.38 29.06
CA ALA A 809 4.19 -12.90 27.90
C ALA A 809 5.05 -14.02 27.33
N VAL A 810 5.01 -14.25 26.02
CA VAL A 810 5.75 -15.30 25.31
C VAL A 810 6.38 -14.73 24.05
N GLU A 811 7.60 -15.15 23.76
CA GLU A 811 8.30 -14.94 22.50
C GLU A 811 8.79 -16.28 21.95
N ALA A 812 8.60 -16.50 20.65
CA ALA A 812 8.94 -17.72 19.97
C ALA A 812 9.58 -17.47 18.60
N GLU A 813 10.40 -18.42 18.16
CA GLU A 813 10.99 -18.45 16.81
C GLU A 813 10.20 -19.44 15.93
N CYS A 814 9.91 -19.02 14.71
CA CYS A 814 9.31 -19.81 13.65
C CYS A 814 10.38 -20.21 12.63
N SER A 815 10.28 -21.43 12.08
CA SER A 815 11.16 -21.87 10.99
C SER A 815 10.43 -22.83 10.04
N PRO A 816 10.87 -22.95 8.78
CA PRO A 816 10.28 -23.87 7.83
C PRO A 816 10.27 -25.31 8.37
N SER A 817 9.16 -26.01 8.20
CA SER A 817 9.09 -27.43 8.54
C SER A 817 10.06 -28.22 7.65
N SER A 818 10.93 -29.05 8.25
CA SER A 818 11.91 -29.87 7.52
C SER A 818 11.29 -31.07 6.78
N ALA A 819 10.00 -31.02 6.45
CA ALA A 819 9.25 -32.14 5.90
C ALA A 819 9.30 -32.19 4.36
N THR A 820 10.46 -32.53 3.80
CA THR A 820 10.48 -33.38 2.60
C THR A 820 10.30 -34.83 3.05
N LYS A 821 9.06 -35.21 3.38
CA LYS A 821 8.67 -36.60 3.20
C LYS A 821 8.18 -36.71 1.77
N GLU A 822 9.03 -37.31 0.92
CA GLU A 822 8.59 -37.84 -0.38
C GLU A 822 7.23 -38.54 -0.19
N PRO A 823 6.26 -38.34 -1.10
CA PRO A 823 5.05 -39.13 -1.05
C PRO A 823 5.47 -40.59 -1.16
N ARG A 824 5.15 -41.40 -0.15
CA ARG A 824 5.20 -42.85 -0.26
C ARG A 824 4.35 -43.22 -1.47
N ALA A 825 5.01 -43.70 -2.51
CA ALA A 825 4.36 -44.49 -3.53
C ALA A 825 3.74 -45.71 -2.83
N GLU A 826 2.43 -45.72 -2.66
CA GLU A 826 1.68 -46.93 -2.38
C GLU A 826 1.16 -47.48 -3.72
N MET A 827 1.38 -48.79 -3.88
CA MET A 827 1.11 -49.65 -5.05
C MET A 827 -0.37 -49.68 -5.46
#